data_AF-A0A0D2CIE4-F1
#
_entry.id   AF-A0A0D2CIE4-F1
#
_cell.length_a   1.000
_cell.length_b   1.000
_cell.length_c   1.000
_cell.angle_alpha   90.00
_cell.angle_beta   90.00
_cell.angle_gamma   90.00
#
_symmetry.space_group_name_H-M   'P 1'
#
loop_
_entity.id
_entity.type
_entity.pdbx_description
1 polymer ?
#
loop_
_entity_poly.entity_id
_entity_poly.type
_entity_poly.pdbx_seq_one_letter_code
_entity_poly.pdbx_strand_id
1 'polypeptide(L)'
;MIHNVPQPVFEEFVTEVLAKDSNIDLRKGISFVSLEQNSEGVITTVEERATGHQFQIRSKYLVACDGARSKVRSFLGIESDGEDSYETMMTIHFNADLRPIVRERVGMLHWIMDPLASGFIIAYDLSGNAVLISNFDATKYPVESWNQELCRQVVVSALGIEVSFDIHSYRPWVLSRKVARSYRAGNVFLAGDAAHSFPPTGGLGLNSGLADVHNLAYKLALVLAGRAGDALLDTYESERRHVAVVNSMQSVKNGKKIFALLKTLGIGDDLVTARRNLYANIKDPQKMKVIDQGVEEQREHFDNLELHIGYVYGSKEIPPHASKYTPKFEVGARLPHAWIRLPHSTLKPVDVSYVDEFSPADLESHRYSTLDLCDLDKFTLVGRLDVPGVKTCRLGRDFEVIGEAGQKWLAAAGLDVGGGLLVRPDQHILMTQVGSRLEAIEETLERLETQLHRVTRLLTSDARDRVAYEDDGRPTPSQGPQKRRRISVEPTRYDLNDDTEMNTPVPGEAPIPDEVLSSVVDVYFSFCHNQPYSFFHEGNFRRRLALGTLSEHLILAVVAISVRFSTHPYFASRSHEVAVAYATRSWKSVVSNCFTADNPGDISIVQTIALLALFDFTGEANQPAGCGPVLTVYGVAGRTRHGSAWVKIGMAVRIAQDLGLMLDTAHHLPYADQEERRRVFWSVYLLDRLVSCGRGRPPAIVDASCHLQLPCDDLLWQEGQWKKTLTLDELSNRALVNPECQGHFAHVIVMAYILGRGAQYMLQEFNIRSRCPPWDPSSDFASIESDLLHIETQMMMHKSAEELLAPSIRTDGTVDHQAVGPIIFSRVLFHLCYCLLNHPFLLRRRIEIGKMPGPGSFLARSFHTGWQHARNMIELIRLARGLGCVFQSSFSGYCITVAGSIALLHVSSQELGVAPVAHALLSEAISYLDDIGGYWNNVSTMASLLRQTAENAIVFNELCNDQPHITPLSEADMNAMWRLVDYSTMSNEVAAGIPQTSNHDGSLWLNSWIDLFGTMDSRTDLTMPGDSANGFRLDEF
;
A
#
# COMPACT_ATOMS: atom_id res chain seq x y z
N MET A 1 4.86 -33.40 20.18
CA MET A 1 4.66 -31.95 19.98
C MET A 1 4.82 -31.63 18.49
N ILE A 2 3.83 -30.98 17.86
CA ILE A 2 4.03 -30.39 16.53
C ILE A 2 4.84 -29.11 16.76
N HIS A 3 6.05 -29.04 16.21
CA HIS A 3 6.85 -27.81 16.30
C HIS A 3 6.21 -26.73 15.44
N ASN A 4 5.81 -25.63 16.07
CA ASN A 4 5.41 -24.41 15.39
C ASN A 4 6.56 -23.41 15.50
N VAL A 5 7.15 -23.04 14.36
CA VAL A 5 8.20 -22.03 14.33
C VAL A 5 7.64 -20.82 13.58
N PRO A 6 7.43 -19.67 14.26
CA PRO A 6 7.02 -18.45 13.58
C PRO A 6 8.03 -18.07 12.50
N GLN A 7 7.53 -17.66 11.33
CA GLN A 7 8.39 -17.28 10.21
C GLN A 7 9.48 -16.26 10.56
N PRO A 8 9.25 -15.20 11.38
CA PRO A 8 10.32 -14.28 11.76
C PRO A 8 11.50 -14.96 12.48
N VAL A 9 11.22 -15.93 13.35
CA VAL A 9 12.25 -16.68 14.09
C VAL A 9 13.04 -17.58 13.13
N PHE A 10 12.34 -18.20 12.17
CA PHE A 10 12.98 -19.01 11.14
C PHE A 10 13.86 -18.15 10.22
N GLU A 11 13.38 -17.00 9.74
CA GLU A 11 14.14 -16.08 8.89
C GLU A 11 15.35 -15.48 9.60
N GLU A 12 15.23 -15.15 10.89
CA GLU A 12 16.34 -14.69 11.73
C GLU A 12 17.42 -15.77 11.84
N PHE A 13 17.03 -17.00 12.22
CA PHE A 13 17.95 -18.14 12.28
C PHE A 13 18.66 -18.38 10.94
N VAL A 14 17.92 -18.40 9.82
CA VAL A 14 18.50 -18.57 8.49
C VAL A 14 19.45 -17.41 8.18
N THR A 15 19.07 -16.16 8.46
CA THR A 15 19.93 -14.98 8.26
C THR A 15 21.25 -15.11 9.03
N GLU A 16 21.20 -15.52 10.30
CA GLU A 16 22.39 -15.70 11.14
C GLU A 16 23.32 -16.80 10.64
N VAL A 17 22.74 -17.88 10.11
CA VAL A 17 23.51 -18.98 9.50
C VAL A 17 24.17 -18.51 8.21
N LEU A 18 23.42 -17.86 7.32
CA LEU A 18 23.93 -17.39 6.02
C LEU A 18 24.99 -16.29 6.19
N ALA A 19 24.85 -15.41 7.17
CA ALA A 19 25.81 -14.33 7.44
C ALA A 19 27.21 -14.84 7.88
N LYS A 20 27.31 -16.11 8.32
CA LYS A 20 28.58 -16.74 8.71
C LYS A 20 29.28 -17.44 7.55
N ASP A 21 28.61 -17.64 6.42
CA ASP A 21 29.17 -18.31 5.25
C ASP A 21 29.84 -17.30 4.32
N SER A 22 31.15 -17.40 4.15
CA SER A 22 31.94 -16.51 3.29
C SER A 22 31.60 -16.60 1.80
N ASN A 23 30.85 -17.63 1.38
CA ASN A 23 30.42 -17.79 0.00
C ASN A 23 29.11 -17.04 -0.31
N ILE A 24 28.50 -16.42 0.70
CA ILE A 24 27.18 -15.78 0.59
C ILE A 24 27.31 -14.28 0.79
N ASP A 25 26.88 -13.51 -0.22
CA ASP A 25 26.71 -12.06 -0.13
C ASP A 25 25.24 -11.74 0.12
N LEU A 26 24.89 -11.44 1.38
CA LEU A 26 23.53 -11.09 1.78
C LEU A 26 23.36 -9.57 1.84
N ARG A 27 22.60 -9.01 0.90
CA ARG A 27 22.32 -7.57 0.84
C ARG A 27 20.84 -7.27 1.08
N LYS A 28 20.54 -6.66 2.22
CA LYS A 28 19.21 -6.09 2.51
C LYS A 28 19.12 -4.68 1.96
N GLY A 29 17.91 -4.18 1.71
CA GLY A 29 17.72 -2.83 1.18
C GLY A 29 17.82 -2.71 -0.34
N ILE A 30 18.15 -3.79 -1.04
CA ILE A 30 18.30 -3.83 -2.50
C ILE A 30 17.01 -4.29 -3.17
N SER A 31 16.54 -3.58 -4.20
CA SER A 31 15.31 -3.87 -4.95
C SER A 31 15.60 -4.23 -6.40
N PHE A 32 14.83 -5.17 -6.97
CA PHE A 32 14.85 -5.46 -8.40
C PHE A 32 14.26 -4.29 -9.22
N VAL A 33 14.94 -3.94 -10.32
CA VAL A 33 14.48 -2.94 -11.30
C VAL A 33 14.15 -3.62 -12.64
N SER A 34 15.15 -4.28 -13.23
CA SER A 34 15.04 -4.93 -14.53
C SER A 34 16.07 -6.04 -14.67
N LEU A 35 15.94 -6.86 -15.71
CA LEU A 35 16.97 -7.80 -16.11
C LEU A 35 17.11 -7.86 -17.63
N GLU A 36 18.30 -8.25 -18.05
CA GLU A 36 18.59 -8.72 -19.40
C GLU A 36 19.19 -10.13 -19.30
N GLN A 37 18.82 -11.02 -20.19
CA GLN A 37 19.36 -12.38 -20.20
C GLN A 37 19.70 -12.85 -21.61
N ASN A 38 20.72 -13.70 -21.68
CA ASN A 38 21.13 -14.39 -22.90
C ASN A 38 21.61 -15.80 -22.54
N SER A 39 22.20 -16.54 -23.49
CA SER A 39 22.72 -17.89 -23.25
C SER A 39 23.86 -17.97 -22.23
N GLU A 40 24.52 -16.86 -21.90
CA GLU A 40 25.68 -16.82 -21.01
C GLU A 40 25.33 -16.49 -19.55
N GLY A 41 24.14 -15.95 -19.29
CA GLY A 41 23.65 -15.63 -17.95
C GLY A 41 22.58 -14.53 -17.91
N VAL A 42 22.48 -13.89 -16.76
CA VAL A 42 21.54 -12.80 -16.46
C VAL A 42 22.34 -11.60 -15.96
N ILE A 43 21.99 -10.41 -16.46
CA ILE A 43 22.42 -9.13 -15.91
C ILE A 43 21.19 -8.52 -15.24
N THR A 44 21.20 -8.50 -13.90
CA THR A 44 20.11 -7.95 -13.11
C THR A 44 20.47 -6.53 -12.70
N THR A 45 19.64 -5.55 -13.07
CA THR A 45 19.74 -4.20 -12.55
C THR A 45 18.98 -4.14 -11.23
N VAL A 46 19.69 -3.75 -10.18
CA VAL A 46 19.14 -3.60 -8.84
C VAL A 46 19.38 -2.19 -8.33
N GLU A 47 18.55 -1.75 -7.40
CA GLU A 47 18.62 -0.43 -6.79
C GLU A 47 18.82 -0.55 -5.29
N GLU A 48 19.81 0.15 -4.76
CA GLU A 48 19.93 0.34 -3.32
C GLU A 48 18.91 1.39 -2.85
N ARG A 49 17.86 0.96 -2.13
CA ARG A 49 16.75 1.85 -1.72
C ARG A 49 17.18 3.03 -0.86
N ALA A 50 18.30 2.93 -0.15
CA ALA A 50 18.80 3.98 0.72
C ALA A 50 19.43 5.15 -0.06
N THR A 51 20.01 4.86 -1.23
CA THR A 51 20.82 5.81 -2.02
C THR A 51 20.26 6.07 -3.41
N GLY A 52 19.26 5.30 -3.85
CA GLY A 52 18.79 5.29 -5.24
C GLY A 52 19.82 4.73 -6.22
N HIS A 53 21.01 4.31 -5.75
CA HIS A 53 22.09 3.87 -6.63
C HIS A 53 21.74 2.55 -7.30
N GLN A 54 21.61 2.60 -8.62
CA GLN A 54 21.43 1.42 -9.43
C GLN A 54 22.78 0.83 -9.83
N PHE A 55 22.90 -0.47 -9.65
CA PHE A 55 24.06 -1.21 -10.10
C PHE A 55 23.63 -2.56 -10.67
N GLN A 56 24.52 -3.14 -11.47
CA GLN A 56 24.25 -4.39 -12.15
C GLN A 56 24.94 -5.55 -11.45
N ILE A 57 24.20 -6.64 -11.29
CA ILE A 57 24.71 -7.92 -10.83
C ILE A 57 24.69 -8.86 -12.02
N ARG A 58 25.87 -9.32 -12.44
CA ARG A 58 25.99 -10.39 -13.44
C ARG A 58 25.99 -11.74 -12.73
N SER A 59 25.04 -12.58 -13.07
CA SER A 59 24.93 -13.94 -12.54
C SER A 59 24.72 -14.95 -13.67
N LYS A 60 24.96 -16.23 -13.39
CA LYS A 60 24.61 -17.30 -14.33
C LYS A 60 23.11 -17.57 -14.34
N TYR A 61 22.50 -17.53 -13.16
CA TYR A 61 21.08 -17.73 -12.97
C TYR A 61 20.52 -16.69 -12.00
N LEU A 62 19.22 -16.43 -12.11
CA LEU A 62 18.45 -15.65 -11.15
C LEU A 62 17.32 -16.53 -10.60
N VAL A 63 17.23 -16.67 -9.29
CA VAL A 63 16.10 -17.33 -8.62
C VAL A 63 15.26 -16.25 -7.94
N ALA A 64 14.07 -16.01 -8.47
CA ALA A 64 13.13 -15.03 -7.96
C ALA A 64 12.30 -15.63 -6.82
N CYS A 65 12.62 -15.19 -5.61
CA CYS A 65 11.88 -15.48 -4.38
C CYS A 65 11.23 -14.18 -3.84
N ASP A 66 10.77 -13.30 -4.72
CA ASP A 66 10.35 -11.92 -4.43
C ASP A 66 8.84 -11.76 -4.10
N GLY A 67 8.17 -12.86 -3.75
CA GLY A 67 6.84 -12.85 -3.14
C GLY A 67 5.65 -12.81 -4.12
N ALA A 68 4.42 -12.75 -3.58
CA ALA A 68 3.18 -12.90 -4.35
C ALA A 68 3.01 -11.85 -5.47
N ARG A 69 3.55 -10.64 -5.24
CA ARG A 69 3.61 -9.53 -6.21
C ARG A 69 4.96 -9.46 -6.93
N SER A 70 5.53 -10.62 -7.26
CA SER A 70 6.83 -10.75 -7.92
C SER A 70 6.99 -9.78 -9.08
N LYS A 71 7.95 -8.85 -8.92
CA LYS A 71 8.34 -7.91 -9.98
C LYS A 71 9.07 -8.65 -11.09
N VAL A 72 9.87 -9.67 -10.74
CA VAL A 72 10.59 -10.48 -11.73
C VAL A 72 9.62 -11.24 -12.63
N ARG A 73 8.62 -11.92 -12.07
CA ARG A 73 7.57 -12.61 -12.84
C ARG A 73 6.85 -11.66 -13.78
N SER A 74 6.47 -10.49 -13.27
CA SER A 74 5.74 -9.47 -14.03
C SER A 74 6.60 -8.88 -15.16
N PHE A 75 7.88 -8.62 -14.90
CA PHE A 75 8.84 -8.13 -15.90
C PHE A 75 9.05 -9.13 -17.03
N LEU A 76 9.05 -10.44 -16.72
CA LEU A 76 9.15 -11.51 -17.70
C LEU A 76 7.85 -11.79 -18.46
N GLY A 77 6.74 -11.13 -18.11
CA GLY A 77 5.44 -11.36 -18.73
C GLY A 77 4.86 -12.75 -18.43
N ILE A 78 5.28 -13.39 -17.34
CA ILE A 78 4.79 -14.73 -16.96
C ILE A 78 3.44 -14.57 -16.25
N GLU A 79 2.38 -15.01 -16.90
CA GLU A 79 1.03 -15.03 -16.35
C GLU A 79 0.85 -16.12 -15.28
N SER A 80 -0.24 -16.02 -14.51
CA SER A 80 -0.62 -17.03 -13.50
C SER A 80 -2.02 -17.56 -13.77
N ASP A 81 -2.21 -18.87 -13.57
CA ASP A 81 -3.52 -19.51 -13.51
C ASP A 81 -4.11 -19.33 -12.10
N GLY A 82 -5.38 -18.94 -12.01
CA GLY A 82 -6.00 -18.63 -10.73
C GLY A 82 -7.28 -17.80 -10.84
N GLU A 83 -7.99 -17.69 -9.73
CA GLU A 83 -9.13 -16.79 -9.58
C GLU A 83 -8.71 -15.71 -8.58
N ASP A 84 -8.95 -14.44 -8.90
CA ASP A 84 -8.92 -13.38 -7.90
C ASP A 84 -10.13 -13.59 -7.00
N SER A 85 -9.91 -13.93 -5.73
CA SER A 85 -10.97 -13.90 -4.73
C SER A 85 -11.01 -12.49 -4.13
N TYR A 86 -12.20 -11.90 -4.06
CA TYR A 86 -12.41 -10.61 -3.42
C TYR A 86 -12.67 -10.75 -1.91
N GLU A 87 -12.62 -11.97 -1.37
CA GLU A 87 -12.74 -12.21 0.06
C GLU A 87 -11.52 -11.64 0.78
N THR A 88 -11.79 -10.71 1.69
CA THR A 88 -10.77 -10.04 2.50
C THR A 88 -10.99 -10.42 3.96
N MET A 89 -9.92 -10.89 4.62
CA MET A 89 -9.90 -11.13 6.06
C MET A 89 -9.09 -10.03 6.74
N MET A 90 -9.36 -9.75 8.01
CA MET A 90 -8.56 -8.82 8.80
C MET A 90 -7.60 -9.59 9.67
N THR A 91 -6.31 -9.35 9.49
CA THR A 91 -5.24 -9.92 10.31
C THR A 91 -4.95 -8.95 11.45
N ILE A 92 -5.21 -9.33 12.70
CA ILE A 92 -4.95 -8.52 13.90
C ILE A 92 -3.86 -9.21 14.71
N HIS A 93 -2.69 -8.60 14.81
CA HIS A 93 -1.58 -9.10 15.62
C HIS A 93 -1.66 -8.50 17.03
N PHE A 94 -1.74 -9.36 18.04
CA PHE A 94 -1.90 -8.95 19.43
C PHE A 94 -1.09 -9.82 20.40
N ASN A 95 -0.79 -9.25 21.55
CA ASN A 95 -0.16 -9.97 22.66
C ASN A 95 -1.14 -10.20 23.80
N ALA A 96 -1.35 -11.45 24.20
CA ALA A 96 -2.20 -11.82 25.32
C ALA A 96 -1.77 -13.17 25.92
N ASP A 97 -1.99 -13.36 27.22
CA ASP A 97 -1.92 -14.68 27.84
C ASP A 97 -3.25 -15.43 27.60
N LEU A 98 -3.22 -16.38 26.66
CA LEU A 98 -4.36 -17.21 26.27
C LEU A 98 -4.50 -18.46 27.16
N ARG A 99 -3.52 -18.79 28.01
CA ARG A 99 -3.55 -19.99 28.87
C ARG A 99 -4.79 -20.04 29.78
N PRO A 100 -5.25 -18.93 30.40
CA PRO A 100 -6.47 -18.94 31.21
C PRO A 100 -7.74 -19.30 30.41
N ILE A 101 -7.74 -18.99 29.10
CA ILE A 101 -8.86 -19.24 28.18
C ILE A 101 -8.86 -20.71 27.76
N VAL A 102 -7.72 -21.18 27.24
CA VAL A 102 -7.64 -22.51 26.59
C VAL A 102 -7.47 -23.64 27.60
N ARG A 103 -6.88 -23.36 28.78
CA ARG A 103 -6.59 -24.33 29.84
C ARG A 103 -5.84 -25.55 29.29
N GLU A 104 -6.43 -26.73 29.41
CA GLU A 104 -5.86 -28.00 28.92
C GLU A 104 -6.11 -28.24 27.42
N ARG A 105 -6.94 -27.43 26.75
CA ARG A 105 -7.31 -27.56 25.33
C ARG A 105 -6.33 -26.80 24.44
N VAL A 106 -5.05 -27.15 24.54
CA VAL A 106 -3.97 -26.50 23.80
C VAL A 106 -4.07 -26.85 22.31
N GLY A 107 -4.12 -25.82 21.46
CA GLY A 107 -4.04 -25.95 20.01
C GLY A 107 -3.22 -24.83 19.38
N MET A 108 -2.73 -25.05 18.16
CA MET A 108 -2.10 -23.99 17.36
C MET A 108 -3.14 -22.99 16.85
N LEU A 109 -4.32 -23.50 16.48
CA LEU A 109 -5.43 -22.75 15.91
C LEU A 109 -6.65 -22.88 16.82
N HIS A 110 -7.25 -21.74 17.16
CA HIS A 110 -8.49 -21.68 17.92
C HIS A 110 -9.56 -21.03 17.06
N TRP A 111 -10.51 -21.82 16.59
CA TRP A 111 -11.60 -21.35 15.74
C TRP A 111 -12.70 -20.69 16.57
N ILE A 112 -13.10 -19.51 16.14
CA ILE A 112 -14.12 -18.69 16.80
C ILE A 112 -15.36 -18.73 15.93
N MET A 113 -16.43 -19.30 16.49
CA MET A 113 -17.71 -19.47 15.80
C MET A 113 -18.72 -18.38 16.14
N ASP A 114 -18.39 -17.47 17.06
CA ASP A 114 -19.29 -16.35 17.38
C ASP A 114 -19.37 -15.39 16.20
N PRO A 115 -20.58 -15.02 15.70
CA PRO A 115 -20.72 -14.16 14.53
C PRO A 115 -20.06 -12.78 14.66
N LEU A 116 -19.85 -12.26 15.89
CA LEU A 116 -19.22 -10.95 16.12
C LEU A 116 -17.70 -10.96 15.87
N ALA A 117 -17.08 -12.13 16.01
CA ALA A 117 -15.62 -12.29 15.91
C ALA A 117 -15.25 -13.56 15.12
N SER A 118 -16.12 -13.95 14.17
CA SER A 118 -15.95 -15.14 13.35
C SER A 118 -14.58 -15.14 12.70
N GLY A 119 -13.86 -16.24 12.82
CA GLY A 119 -12.45 -16.29 12.43
C GLY A 119 -11.68 -17.34 13.20
N PHE A 120 -10.37 -17.14 13.31
CA PHE A 120 -9.50 -18.03 14.08
C PHE A 120 -8.30 -17.28 14.66
N ILE A 121 -7.87 -17.71 15.85
CA ILE A 121 -6.62 -17.26 16.47
C ILE A 121 -5.53 -18.27 16.18
N ILE A 122 -4.42 -17.78 15.62
CA ILE A 122 -3.14 -18.49 15.55
C ILE A 122 -2.34 -18.10 16.79
N ALA A 123 -2.10 -19.04 17.69
CA ALA A 123 -1.29 -18.81 18.89
C ALA A 123 0.16 -19.24 18.62
N TYR A 124 1.05 -18.28 18.35
CA TYR A 124 2.49 -18.55 18.21
C TYR A 124 3.11 -18.86 19.58
N ASP A 125 2.70 -18.09 20.58
CA ASP A 125 2.97 -18.36 21.99
C ASP A 125 1.68 -18.10 22.78
N LEU A 126 1.18 -19.14 23.46
CA LEU A 126 0.01 -19.04 24.31
C LEU A 126 0.15 -18.04 25.46
N SER A 127 1.37 -17.72 25.91
CA SER A 127 1.58 -16.73 26.97
C SER A 127 1.72 -15.29 26.47
N GLY A 128 1.75 -15.05 25.15
CA GLY A 128 2.07 -13.69 24.73
C GLY A 128 1.94 -13.31 23.27
N ASN A 129 1.98 -14.19 22.26
CA ASN A 129 2.02 -13.76 20.86
C ASN A 129 0.99 -14.51 20.03
N ALA A 130 -0.01 -13.78 19.52
CA ALA A 130 -1.13 -14.36 18.78
C ALA A 130 -1.60 -13.47 17.63
N VAL A 131 -2.21 -14.09 16.62
CA VAL A 131 -2.82 -13.38 15.49
C VAL A 131 -4.26 -13.83 15.37
N LEU A 132 -5.20 -12.89 15.38
CA LEU A 132 -6.60 -13.12 15.05
C LEU A 132 -6.81 -12.84 13.56
N ILE A 133 -7.24 -13.85 12.81
CA ILE A 133 -7.74 -13.70 11.45
C ILE A 133 -9.26 -13.62 11.54
N SER A 134 -9.81 -12.41 11.37
CA SER A 134 -11.24 -12.15 11.44
C SER A 134 -11.86 -12.13 10.05
N ASN A 135 -12.93 -12.91 9.89
CA ASN A 135 -13.78 -12.89 8.71
C ASN A 135 -14.67 -11.64 8.76
N PHE A 136 -14.73 -10.91 7.66
CA PHE A 136 -15.69 -9.84 7.50
C PHE A 136 -16.12 -9.72 6.05
N ASP A 137 -17.33 -9.21 5.86
CA ASP A 137 -17.81 -8.82 4.55
C ASP A 137 -17.21 -7.44 4.23
N ALA A 138 -16.23 -7.40 3.33
CA ALA A 138 -15.58 -6.15 2.92
C ALA A 138 -16.50 -5.18 2.17
N THR A 139 -17.65 -5.64 1.67
CA THR A 139 -18.67 -4.77 1.07
C THR A 139 -19.52 -4.08 2.14
N LYS A 140 -19.82 -4.78 3.24
CA LYS A 140 -20.61 -4.26 4.37
C LYS A 140 -19.74 -3.51 5.41
N TYR A 141 -18.52 -3.98 5.62
CA TYR A 141 -17.52 -3.42 6.53
C TYR A 141 -16.22 -3.17 5.74
N PRO A 142 -16.10 -2.05 5.03
CA PRO A 142 -14.93 -1.74 4.22
C PRO A 142 -13.63 -1.84 5.02
N VAL A 143 -12.54 -2.26 4.37
CA VAL A 143 -11.22 -2.40 5.01
C VAL A 143 -10.81 -1.14 5.77
N GLU A 144 -11.14 0.02 5.22
CA GLU A 144 -10.83 1.34 5.77
C GLU A 144 -11.57 1.62 7.09
N SER A 145 -12.70 0.93 7.34
CA SER A 145 -13.45 1.06 8.58
C SER A 145 -12.76 0.40 9.79
N TRP A 146 -11.77 -0.46 9.53
CA TRP A 146 -10.97 -1.08 10.58
C TRP A 146 -9.97 -0.09 11.16
N ASN A 147 -10.09 0.13 12.46
CA ASN A 147 -9.15 0.92 13.25
C ASN A 147 -8.78 0.14 14.52
N GLN A 148 -7.86 0.68 15.33
CA GLN A 148 -7.40 0.00 16.54
C GLN A 148 -8.54 -0.31 17.52
N GLU A 149 -9.52 0.58 17.66
CA GLU A 149 -10.67 0.39 18.56
C GLU A 149 -11.56 -0.77 18.11
N LEU A 150 -11.93 -0.83 16.82
CA LEU A 150 -12.69 -1.95 16.27
C LEU A 150 -11.91 -3.27 16.42
N CYS A 151 -10.60 -3.25 16.17
CA CYS A 151 -9.75 -4.42 16.37
C CYS A 151 -9.77 -4.87 17.84
N ARG A 152 -9.74 -3.94 18.81
CA ARG A 152 -9.87 -4.27 20.24
C ARG A 152 -11.21 -4.92 20.54
N GLN A 153 -12.31 -4.39 20.02
CA GLN A 153 -13.65 -4.95 20.23
C GLN A 153 -13.79 -6.36 19.65
N VAL A 154 -13.24 -6.58 18.46
CA VAL A 154 -13.22 -7.89 17.79
C VAL A 154 -12.34 -8.87 18.58
N VAL A 155 -11.17 -8.44 19.08
CA VAL A 155 -10.32 -9.28 19.95
C VAL A 155 -11.01 -9.60 21.28
N VAL A 156 -11.62 -8.63 21.97
CA VAL A 156 -12.39 -8.90 23.21
C VAL A 156 -13.49 -9.93 22.95
N SER A 157 -14.21 -9.77 21.84
CA SER A 157 -15.28 -10.68 21.44
C SER A 157 -14.76 -12.09 21.11
N ALA A 158 -13.58 -12.17 20.48
CA ALA A 158 -12.89 -13.42 20.18
C ALA A 158 -12.41 -14.15 21.46
N LEU A 159 -11.88 -13.41 22.43
CA LEU A 159 -11.38 -13.97 23.69
C LEU A 159 -12.52 -14.42 24.61
N GLY A 160 -13.66 -13.72 24.58
CA GLY A 160 -14.88 -14.07 25.33
C GLY A 160 -14.78 -13.90 26.85
N ILE A 161 -13.61 -13.54 27.37
CA ILE A 161 -13.35 -13.17 28.76
C ILE A 161 -12.40 -11.98 28.82
N GLU A 162 -12.36 -11.30 29.97
CA GLU A 162 -11.48 -10.16 30.18
C GLU A 162 -10.04 -10.63 30.40
N VAL A 163 -9.16 -10.33 29.44
CA VAL A 163 -7.72 -10.56 29.50
C VAL A 163 -7.01 -9.30 29.03
N SER A 164 -5.90 -8.94 29.67
CA SER A 164 -5.07 -7.82 29.21
C SER A 164 -4.40 -8.18 27.89
N PHE A 165 -4.54 -7.31 26.89
CA PHE A 165 -3.87 -7.48 25.62
C PHE A 165 -3.51 -6.17 24.94
N ASP A 166 -2.45 -6.23 24.14
CA ASP A 166 -1.94 -5.12 23.33
C ASP A 166 -2.03 -5.49 21.85
N ILE A 167 -2.48 -4.55 21.02
CA ILE A 167 -2.50 -4.72 19.55
C ILE A 167 -1.21 -4.13 18.98
N HIS A 168 -0.46 -4.93 18.24
CA HIS A 168 0.76 -4.49 17.54
C HIS A 168 0.47 -3.91 16.17
N SER A 169 -0.39 -4.58 15.41
CA SER A 169 -0.76 -4.16 14.06
C SER A 169 -2.04 -4.83 13.60
N TYR A 170 -2.69 -4.27 12.59
CA TYR A 170 -3.79 -4.90 11.88
C TYR A 170 -3.68 -4.60 10.38
N ARG A 171 -3.92 -5.59 9.52
CA ARG A 171 -3.81 -5.45 8.06
C ARG A 171 -4.86 -6.29 7.34
N PRO A 172 -5.46 -5.77 6.26
CA PRO A 172 -6.30 -6.57 5.39
C PRO A 172 -5.46 -7.65 4.70
N TRP A 173 -6.03 -8.83 4.55
CA TRP A 173 -5.47 -9.91 3.77
C TRP A 173 -6.46 -10.33 2.69
N VAL A 174 -6.12 -10.03 1.44
CA VAL A 174 -6.88 -10.46 0.27
C VAL A 174 -6.48 -11.89 -0.07
N LEU A 175 -7.45 -12.79 -0.02
CA LEU A 175 -7.25 -14.18 -0.37
C LEU A 175 -7.12 -14.31 -1.88
N SER A 176 -5.98 -14.80 -2.37
CA SER A 176 -5.81 -15.06 -3.81
C SER A 176 -5.16 -16.42 -4.05
N ARG A 177 -5.68 -17.15 -5.03
CA ARG A 177 -5.08 -18.38 -5.55
C ARG A 177 -4.41 -18.04 -6.87
N LYS A 178 -3.08 -18.15 -6.95
CA LYS A 178 -2.33 -17.92 -8.19
C LYS A 178 -1.23 -18.98 -8.34
N VAL A 179 -1.07 -19.56 -9.52
CA VAL A 179 0.06 -20.44 -9.85
C VAL A 179 0.61 -20.00 -11.21
N ALA A 180 1.87 -19.60 -11.27
CA ALA A 180 2.54 -19.16 -12.48
C ALA A 180 2.44 -20.22 -13.60
N ARG A 181 2.19 -19.78 -14.83
CA ARG A 181 2.10 -20.67 -16.01
C ARG A 181 3.43 -21.30 -16.36
N SER A 182 4.52 -20.61 -16.06
CA SER A 182 5.88 -21.12 -16.18
C SER A 182 6.68 -20.78 -14.93
N TYR A 183 7.54 -21.71 -14.52
CA TYR A 183 8.45 -21.58 -13.39
C TYR A 183 9.87 -21.22 -13.86
N ARG A 184 10.13 -21.24 -15.17
CA ARG A 184 11.43 -20.98 -15.78
C ARG A 184 11.29 -20.16 -17.07
N ALA A 185 12.03 -19.06 -17.17
CA ALA A 185 12.24 -18.34 -18.43
C ALA A 185 13.75 -18.16 -18.66
N GLY A 186 14.33 -19.03 -19.51
CA GLY A 186 15.76 -19.05 -19.78
C GLY A 186 16.58 -19.32 -18.51
N ASN A 187 17.37 -18.34 -18.08
CA ASN A 187 18.23 -18.41 -16.90
C ASN A 187 17.56 -17.88 -15.62
N VAL A 188 16.25 -17.59 -15.68
CA VAL A 188 15.47 -17.08 -14.53
C VAL A 188 14.45 -18.13 -14.05
N PHE A 189 14.40 -18.36 -12.75
CA PHE A 189 13.50 -19.31 -12.08
C PHE A 189 12.60 -18.60 -11.09
N LEU A 190 11.34 -19.00 -10.97
CA LEU A 190 10.41 -18.52 -9.94
C LEU A 190 10.29 -19.58 -8.84
N ALA A 191 10.32 -19.20 -7.56
CA ALA A 191 10.13 -20.11 -6.44
C ALA A 191 9.30 -19.49 -5.31
N GLY A 192 8.59 -20.32 -4.54
CA GLY A 192 7.71 -19.87 -3.47
C GLY A 192 6.61 -18.93 -3.97
N ASP A 193 6.30 -17.89 -3.20
CA ASP A 193 5.21 -16.95 -3.50
C ASP A 193 5.33 -16.25 -4.87
N ALA A 194 6.53 -16.16 -5.43
CA ALA A 194 6.74 -15.66 -6.80
C ALA A 194 6.18 -16.63 -7.85
N ALA A 195 6.18 -17.93 -7.58
CA ALA A 195 5.67 -18.98 -8.46
C ALA A 195 4.23 -19.39 -8.12
N HIS A 196 3.81 -19.31 -6.85
CA HIS A 196 2.46 -19.71 -6.44
C HIS A 196 2.03 -19.06 -5.12
N SER A 197 0.76 -18.67 -5.01
CA SER A 197 0.14 -18.14 -3.79
C SER A 197 -1.16 -18.91 -3.53
N PHE A 198 -1.36 -19.32 -2.29
CA PHE A 198 -2.54 -20.09 -1.86
C PHE A 198 -3.29 -19.33 -0.75
N PRO A 199 -4.60 -19.61 -0.57
CA PRO A 199 -5.27 -19.32 0.69
C PRO A 199 -4.52 -19.95 1.90
N PRO A 200 -4.63 -19.38 3.12
CA PRO A 200 -3.97 -19.90 4.34
C PRO A 200 -4.31 -21.35 4.68
N THR A 201 -5.47 -21.81 4.20
CA THR A 201 -6.09 -23.06 4.60
C THR A 201 -5.21 -24.26 4.23
N GLY A 202 -4.65 -24.90 5.26
CA GLY A 202 -3.76 -26.04 5.16
C GLY A 202 -2.27 -25.75 5.35
N GLY A 203 -1.86 -24.47 5.52
CA GLY A 203 -0.47 -24.12 5.83
C GLY A 203 0.53 -24.50 4.72
N LEU A 204 0.10 -24.53 3.45
CA LEU A 204 0.85 -25.13 2.35
C LEU A 204 1.89 -24.20 1.70
N GLY A 205 1.78 -22.88 1.85
CA GLY A 205 2.59 -21.88 1.13
C GLY A 205 4.10 -22.00 1.39
N LEU A 206 4.54 -21.70 2.62
CA LEU A 206 5.96 -21.73 3.01
C LEU A 206 6.60 -23.11 2.74
N ASN A 207 5.90 -24.19 3.09
CA ASN A 207 6.39 -25.56 2.89
C ASN A 207 6.58 -25.89 1.40
N SER A 208 5.66 -25.44 0.54
CA SER A 208 5.78 -25.63 -0.91
C SER A 208 6.95 -24.81 -1.47
N GLY A 209 7.14 -23.57 -1.01
CA GLY A 209 8.27 -22.74 -1.40
C GLY A 209 9.64 -23.30 -0.99
N LEU A 210 9.75 -23.87 0.22
CA LEU A 210 10.96 -24.57 0.66
C LEU A 210 11.24 -25.81 -0.20
N ALA A 211 10.20 -26.57 -0.54
CA ALA A 211 10.33 -27.74 -1.42
C ALA A 211 10.73 -27.35 -2.86
N ASP A 212 10.32 -26.17 -3.35
CA ASP A 212 10.75 -25.66 -4.65
C ASP A 212 12.26 -25.41 -4.68
N VAL A 213 12.79 -24.66 -3.70
CA VAL A 213 14.23 -24.36 -3.65
C VAL A 213 15.07 -25.60 -3.34
N HIS A 214 14.56 -26.55 -2.54
CA HIS A 214 15.25 -27.82 -2.29
C HIS A 214 15.39 -28.66 -3.57
N ASN A 215 14.34 -28.68 -4.41
CA ASN A 215 14.38 -29.34 -5.71
C ASN A 215 15.32 -28.65 -6.70
N LEU A 216 15.37 -27.31 -6.70
CA LEU A 216 16.15 -26.53 -7.67
C LEU A 216 17.64 -26.44 -7.32
N ALA A 217 17.99 -26.32 -6.03
CA ALA A 217 19.35 -25.97 -5.59
C ALA A 217 20.42 -26.97 -6.08
N TYR A 218 20.19 -28.27 -5.91
CA TYR A 218 21.18 -29.28 -6.34
C TYR A 218 21.32 -29.33 -7.87
N LYS A 219 20.23 -29.07 -8.62
CA LYS A 219 20.26 -29.03 -10.08
C LYS A 219 21.12 -27.88 -10.56
N LEU A 220 20.94 -26.68 -9.99
CA LEU A 220 21.80 -25.53 -10.27
C LEU A 220 23.27 -25.83 -9.92
N ALA A 221 23.53 -26.43 -8.77
CA ALA A 221 24.89 -26.78 -8.35
C ALA A 221 25.58 -27.74 -9.33
N LEU A 222 24.88 -28.78 -9.79
CA LEU A 222 25.43 -29.72 -10.77
C LEU A 222 25.71 -29.04 -12.12
N VAL A 223 24.80 -28.18 -12.60
CA VAL A 223 24.97 -27.48 -13.88
C VAL A 223 26.11 -26.48 -13.81
N LEU A 224 26.21 -25.71 -12.71
CA LEU A 224 27.31 -24.77 -12.49
C LEU A 224 28.67 -25.47 -12.36
N ALA A 225 28.69 -26.69 -11.82
CA ALA A 225 29.90 -27.52 -11.75
C ALA A 225 30.26 -28.21 -13.09
N GLY A 226 29.47 -28.04 -14.15
CA GLY A 226 29.64 -28.73 -15.43
C GLY A 226 29.42 -30.25 -15.36
N ARG A 227 28.81 -30.72 -14.27
CA ARG A 227 28.42 -32.13 -14.03
C ARG A 227 26.98 -32.41 -14.44
N ALA A 228 26.22 -31.34 -14.65
CA ALA A 228 24.93 -31.35 -15.29
C ALA A 228 24.88 -30.28 -16.42
N GLY A 229 23.78 -30.21 -17.14
CA GLY A 229 23.60 -29.45 -18.37
C GLY A 229 22.17 -28.96 -18.37
N ASP A 230 21.92 -27.94 -19.18
CA ASP A 230 20.81 -27.03 -18.94
C ASP A 230 19.42 -27.71 -18.90
N ALA A 231 19.22 -28.78 -19.68
CA ALA A 231 17.98 -29.55 -19.71
C ALA A 231 17.57 -30.15 -18.34
N LEU A 232 18.53 -30.37 -17.42
CA LEU A 232 18.20 -30.79 -16.05
C LEU A 232 17.36 -29.72 -15.34
N LEU A 233 17.57 -28.44 -15.64
CA LEU A 233 16.85 -27.34 -15.00
C LEU A 233 15.39 -27.24 -15.48
N ASP A 234 15.07 -27.73 -16.68
CA ASP A 234 13.68 -27.80 -17.18
C ASP A 234 12.82 -28.73 -16.31
N THR A 235 13.44 -29.74 -15.69
CA THR A 235 12.71 -30.67 -14.82
C THR A 235 12.10 -29.96 -13.60
N TYR A 236 12.67 -28.84 -13.15
CA TYR A 236 12.13 -28.05 -12.03
C TYR A 236 10.66 -27.69 -12.24
N GLU A 237 10.31 -27.12 -13.39
CA GLU A 237 8.92 -26.74 -13.70
C GLU A 237 8.02 -27.99 -13.76
N SER A 238 8.46 -29.02 -14.48
CA SER A 238 7.67 -30.24 -14.67
C SER A 238 7.39 -30.99 -13.37
N GLU A 239 8.28 -30.88 -12.39
CA GLU A 239 8.18 -31.55 -11.09
C GLU A 239 7.40 -30.72 -10.07
N ARG A 240 7.65 -29.40 -10.01
CA ARG A 240 7.16 -28.54 -8.92
C ARG A 240 5.84 -27.86 -9.23
N ARG A 241 5.60 -27.48 -10.49
CA ARG A 241 4.38 -26.74 -10.84
C ARG A 241 3.11 -27.55 -10.58
N HIS A 242 3.11 -28.84 -10.92
CA HIS A 242 1.94 -29.69 -10.68
C HIS A 242 1.62 -29.82 -9.19
N VAL A 243 2.64 -29.96 -8.33
CA VAL A 243 2.46 -30.01 -6.87
C VAL A 243 1.80 -28.73 -6.36
N ALA A 244 2.24 -27.56 -6.84
CA ALA A 244 1.62 -26.29 -6.48
C ALA A 244 0.15 -26.19 -6.96
N VAL A 245 -0.16 -26.70 -8.16
CA VAL A 245 -1.54 -26.76 -8.65
C VAL A 245 -2.40 -27.62 -7.72
N VAL A 246 -1.95 -28.83 -7.35
CA VAL A 246 -2.67 -29.73 -6.43
C VAL A 246 -2.88 -29.08 -5.06
N ASN A 247 -1.82 -28.51 -4.48
CA ASN A 247 -1.88 -27.84 -3.19
C ASN A 247 -2.86 -26.66 -3.22
N SER A 248 -2.84 -25.87 -4.29
CA SER A 248 -3.77 -24.75 -4.46
C SER A 248 -5.24 -25.18 -4.53
N MET A 249 -5.53 -26.32 -5.18
CA MET A 249 -6.88 -26.90 -5.23
C MET A 249 -7.33 -27.40 -3.86
N GLN A 250 -6.43 -28.03 -3.10
CA GLN A 250 -6.73 -28.46 -1.75
C GLN A 250 -7.01 -27.26 -0.83
N SER A 251 -6.22 -26.19 -0.89
CA SER A 251 -6.48 -24.99 -0.08
C SER A 251 -7.87 -24.41 -0.34
N VAL A 252 -8.32 -24.36 -1.61
CA VAL A 252 -9.69 -23.94 -1.95
C VAL A 252 -10.73 -24.92 -1.42
N LYS A 253 -10.53 -26.24 -1.56
CA LYS A 253 -11.42 -27.27 -1.01
C LYS A 253 -11.60 -27.09 0.50
N ASN A 254 -10.50 -26.86 1.22
CA ASN A 254 -10.50 -26.62 2.67
C ASN A 254 -11.31 -25.37 3.03
N GLY A 255 -11.12 -24.26 2.31
CA GLY A 255 -11.91 -23.03 2.50
C GLY A 255 -13.41 -23.28 2.35
N LYS A 256 -13.84 -23.94 1.26
CA LYS A 256 -15.25 -24.29 1.01
C LYS A 256 -15.83 -25.17 2.11
N LYS A 257 -15.06 -26.13 2.62
CA LYS A 257 -15.49 -27.02 3.72
C LYS A 257 -15.67 -26.27 5.04
N ILE A 258 -14.84 -25.28 5.34
CA ILE A 258 -15.01 -24.40 6.51
C ILE A 258 -16.31 -23.60 6.38
N PHE A 259 -16.55 -22.97 5.23
CA PHE A 259 -17.79 -22.21 4.99
C PHE A 259 -19.05 -23.07 5.12
N ALA A 260 -19.02 -24.33 4.64
CA ALA A 260 -20.13 -25.26 4.80
C ALA A 260 -20.42 -25.60 6.28
N LEU A 261 -19.38 -25.76 7.10
CA LEU A 261 -19.51 -25.96 8.54
C LEU A 261 -20.12 -24.73 9.23
N LEU A 262 -19.65 -23.52 8.89
CA LEU A 262 -20.19 -22.26 9.42
C LEU A 262 -21.69 -22.09 9.09
N LYS A 263 -22.10 -22.45 7.86
CA LYS A 263 -23.52 -22.43 7.47
C LYS A 263 -24.36 -23.43 8.28
N THR A 264 -23.82 -24.62 8.54
CA THR A 264 -24.50 -25.66 9.35
C THR A 264 -24.72 -25.21 10.79
N LEU A 265 -23.79 -24.42 11.33
CA LEU A 265 -23.91 -23.78 12.64
C LEU A 265 -25.00 -22.70 12.68
N GLY A 266 -25.56 -22.29 11.54
CA GLY A 266 -26.65 -21.32 11.47
C GLY A 266 -26.18 -19.86 11.43
N ILE A 267 -24.94 -19.63 11.01
CA ILE A 267 -24.38 -18.30 10.82
C ILE A 267 -25.03 -17.64 9.58
N GLY A 268 -25.38 -16.36 9.70
CA GLY A 268 -26.01 -15.53 8.67
C GLY A 268 -25.80 -14.05 8.95
N ASP A 269 -26.32 -13.17 8.09
CA ASP A 269 -25.94 -11.74 8.07
C ASP A 269 -26.45 -10.91 9.26
N ASP A 270 -27.51 -11.38 9.93
CA ASP A 270 -28.04 -10.79 11.15
C ASP A 270 -27.41 -11.43 12.40
N LEU A 271 -26.61 -10.66 13.13
CA LEU A 271 -25.83 -11.13 14.26
C LEU A 271 -26.68 -11.75 15.38
N VAL A 272 -27.85 -11.18 15.67
CA VAL A 272 -28.75 -11.66 16.72
C VAL A 272 -29.35 -13.01 16.33
N THR A 273 -29.81 -13.14 15.10
CA THR A 273 -30.38 -14.38 14.57
C THR A 273 -29.32 -15.45 14.38
N ALA A 274 -28.14 -15.11 13.86
CA ALA A 274 -27.01 -16.02 13.72
C ALA A 274 -26.58 -16.61 15.06
N ARG A 275 -26.45 -15.77 16.10
CA ARG A 275 -26.10 -16.24 17.45
C ARG A 275 -27.21 -17.10 18.05
N ARG A 276 -28.49 -16.72 17.88
CA ARG A 276 -29.64 -17.54 18.32
C ARG A 276 -29.64 -18.93 17.67
N ASN A 277 -29.43 -18.98 16.35
CA ASN A 277 -29.39 -20.22 15.58
C ASN A 277 -28.22 -21.10 16.00
N LEU A 278 -27.03 -20.51 16.18
CA LEU A 278 -25.85 -21.20 16.71
C LEU A 278 -26.16 -21.91 18.02
N TYR A 279 -26.68 -21.19 19.02
CA TYR A 279 -27.01 -21.78 20.32
C TYR A 279 -28.14 -22.82 20.27
N ALA A 280 -29.08 -22.70 19.33
CA ALA A 280 -30.11 -23.70 19.12
C ALA A 280 -29.54 -24.97 18.48
N ASN A 281 -28.75 -24.82 17.41
CA ASN A 281 -28.18 -25.93 16.64
C ASN A 281 -27.20 -26.77 17.47
N ILE A 282 -26.35 -26.15 18.29
CA ILE A 282 -25.39 -26.91 19.13
C ILE A 282 -26.07 -27.68 20.28
N LYS A 283 -27.35 -27.40 20.56
CA LYS A 283 -28.14 -28.12 21.57
C LYS A 283 -29.08 -29.15 20.95
N ASP A 284 -29.24 -29.15 19.64
CA ASP A 284 -30.08 -30.10 18.91
C ASP A 284 -29.26 -31.38 18.59
N PRO A 285 -29.65 -32.56 19.12
CA PRO A 285 -28.92 -33.81 18.90
C PRO A 285 -28.83 -34.26 17.43
N GLN A 286 -29.81 -33.92 16.58
CA GLN A 286 -29.76 -34.26 15.16
C GLN A 286 -28.81 -33.32 14.41
N LYS A 287 -28.86 -32.02 14.71
CA LYS A 287 -27.91 -31.04 14.15
C LYS A 287 -26.48 -31.32 14.59
N MET A 288 -26.27 -31.70 15.85
CA MET A 288 -24.94 -32.03 16.37
C MET A 288 -24.28 -33.18 15.59
N LYS A 289 -25.03 -34.20 15.13
CA LYS A 289 -24.46 -35.24 14.26
C LYS A 289 -23.92 -34.68 12.95
N VAL A 290 -24.62 -33.69 12.36
CA VAL A 290 -24.17 -33.02 11.13
C VAL A 290 -22.98 -32.10 11.41
N ILE A 291 -22.97 -31.41 12.56
CA ILE A 291 -21.84 -30.58 13.00
C ILE A 291 -20.59 -31.44 13.22
N ASP A 292 -20.72 -32.56 13.94
CA ASP A 292 -19.63 -33.50 14.21
C ASP A 292 -19.06 -34.06 12.90
N GLN A 293 -19.93 -34.41 11.94
CA GLN A 293 -19.51 -34.80 10.60
C GLN A 293 -18.79 -33.64 9.88
N GLY A 294 -19.31 -32.42 9.93
CA GLY A 294 -18.68 -31.25 9.30
C GLY A 294 -17.33 -30.88 9.92
N VAL A 295 -17.13 -31.14 11.22
CA VAL A 295 -15.83 -31.03 11.91
C VAL A 295 -14.88 -32.13 11.44
N GLU A 296 -15.34 -33.38 11.36
CA GLU A 296 -14.55 -34.50 10.84
C GLU A 296 -14.12 -34.29 9.38
N GLU A 297 -14.97 -33.68 8.56
CA GLU A 297 -14.66 -33.30 7.18
C GLU A 297 -13.54 -32.25 7.07
N GLN A 298 -13.15 -31.59 8.17
CA GLN A 298 -11.96 -30.74 8.23
C GLN A 298 -10.67 -31.53 8.45
N ARG A 299 -10.70 -32.86 8.55
CA ARG A 299 -9.47 -33.66 8.73
C ARG A 299 -8.42 -33.38 7.66
N GLU A 300 -8.82 -33.31 6.40
CA GLU A 300 -7.96 -32.92 5.26
C GLU A 300 -7.58 -31.43 5.22
N HIS A 301 -7.95 -30.65 6.23
CA HIS A 301 -7.40 -29.33 6.44
C HIS A 301 -6.15 -29.40 7.32
N PHE A 302 -6.18 -30.23 8.37
CA PHE A 302 -5.15 -30.27 9.41
C PHE A 302 -4.18 -31.43 9.27
N ASP A 303 -4.62 -32.52 8.63
CA ASP A 303 -3.82 -33.70 8.34
C ASP A 303 -3.71 -33.84 6.82
N ASN A 304 -2.56 -33.45 6.26
CA ASN A 304 -2.33 -33.35 4.81
C ASN A 304 -1.07 -34.12 4.39
N LEU A 305 -0.75 -35.22 5.08
CA LEU A 305 0.53 -35.89 4.92
C LEU A 305 0.78 -36.40 3.48
N GLU A 306 -0.25 -36.85 2.77
CA GLU A 306 -0.13 -37.26 1.36
C GLU A 306 0.24 -36.08 0.45
N LEU A 307 -0.22 -34.87 0.75
CA LEU A 307 0.16 -33.65 0.02
C LEU A 307 1.53 -33.12 0.40
N HIS A 308 1.94 -33.29 1.67
CA HIS A 308 3.24 -32.78 2.14
C HIS A 308 4.40 -33.61 1.61
N ILE A 309 4.25 -34.95 1.53
CA ILE A 309 5.35 -35.87 1.23
C ILE A 309 4.99 -37.05 0.31
N GLY A 310 3.71 -37.23 -0.05
CA GLY A 310 3.24 -38.38 -0.85
C GLY A 310 3.14 -38.12 -2.36
N TYR A 311 3.39 -36.89 -2.81
CA TYR A 311 3.42 -36.57 -4.24
C TYR A 311 4.57 -37.28 -4.96
N VAL A 312 4.35 -37.58 -6.25
CA VAL A 312 5.29 -38.29 -7.10
C VAL A 312 5.60 -37.40 -8.31
N TYR A 313 6.87 -37.03 -8.47
CA TYR A 313 7.33 -36.26 -9.61
C TYR A 313 7.05 -36.99 -10.93
N GLY A 314 6.47 -36.25 -11.89
CA GLY A 314 6.04 -36.80 -13.18
C GLY A 314 4.63 -37.39 -13.17
N SER A 315 4.03 -37.64 -12.01
CA SER A 315 2.62 -38.03 -11.91
C SER A 315 1.71 -36.80 -12.06
N LYS A 316 0.55 -37.00 -12.69
CA LYS A 316 -0.54 -36.02 -12.76
C LYS A 316 -1.73 -36.41 -11.87
N GLU A 317 -1.58 -37.49 -11.10
CA GLU A 317 -2.63 -37.99 -10.24
C GLU A 317 -2.83 -37.08 -9.04
N ILE A 318 -4.07 -36.63 -8.87
CA ILE A 318 -4.49 -35.88 -7.69
C ILE A 318 -4.88 -36.92 -6.63
N PRO A 319 -4.29 -36.86 -5.41
CA PRO A 319 -4.63 -37.82 -4.37
C PRO A 319 -6.12 -37.69 -4.01
N PRO A 320 -6.83 -38.80 -3.81
CA PRO A 320 -8.25 -38.78 -3.47
C PRO A 320 -8.50 -38.21 -2.06
N HIS A 321 -7.48 -38.23 -1.19
CA HIS A 321 -7.55 -37.76 0.19
C HIS A 321 -6.21 -37.17 0.63
N ALA A 322 -6.20 -35.98 1.24
CA ALA A 322 -4.96 -35.31 1.64
C ALA A 322 -4.26 -35.95 2.86
N SER A 323 -5.02 -36.52 3.81
CA SER A 323 -4.46 -37.04 5.07
C SER A 323 -3.74 -38.38 4.96
N LYS A 324 -4.19 -39.25 4.05
CA LYS A 324 -3.79 -40.66 4.07
C LYS A 324 -2.53 -40.87 3.25
N TYR A 325 -1.38 -40.69 3.88
CA TYR A 325 -0.10 -41.01 3.25
C TYR A 325 0.06 -42.51 3.01
N THR A 326 0.49 -42.87 1.80
CA THR A 326 0.91 -44.24 1.47
C THR A 326 2.34 -44.24 0.95
N PRO A 327 3.29 -44.97 1.58
CA PRO A 327 4.64 -45.15 1.06
C PRO A 327 4.65 -45.69 -0.36
N LYS A 328 5.35 -44.99 -1.27
CA LYS A 328 5.53 -45.41 -2.67
C LYS A 328 7.00 -45.66 -2.94
N PHE A 329 7.33 -46.84 -3.47
CA PHE A 329 8.67 -47.23 -3.87
C PHE A 329 8.77 -47.20 -5.40
N GLU A 330 8.53 -46.03 -5.98
CA GLU A 330 8.53 -45.80 -7.42
C GLU A 330 9.32 -44.54 -7.77
N VAL A 331 9.71 -44.42 -9.05
CA VAL A 331 10.46 -43.26 -9.54
C VAL A 331 9.64 -42.00 -9.38
N GLY A 332 10.27 -40.95 -8.86
CA GLY A 332 9.66 -39.66 -8.58
C GLY A 332 9.01 -39.57 -7.20
N ALA A 333 8.83 -40.66 -6.46
CA ALA A 333 8.32 -40.61 -5.09
C ALA A 333 9.41 -40.16 -4.11
N ARG A 334 9.02 -39.50 -3.01
CA ARG A 334 9.95 -39.25 -1.90
C ARG A 334 10.34 -40.58 -1.25
N LEU A 335 11.62 -40.74 -0.91
CA LEU A 335 12.11 -41.94 -0.23
C LEU A 335 11.28 -42.18 1.04
N PRO A 336 10.60 -43.34 1.18
CA PRO A 336 9.80 -43.58 2.36
C PRO A 336 10.65 -43.66 3.63
N HIS A 337 10.15 -43.06 4.71
CA HIS A 337 10.77 -43.14 6.03
C HIS A 337 10.70 -44.56 6.60
N ALA A 338 11.81 -45.01 7.19
CA ALA A 338 11.84 -46.07 8.18
C ALA A 338 12.92 -45.77 9.23
N TRP A 339 12.73 -46.27 10.45
CA TRP A 339 13.72 -46.17 11.51
C TRP A 339 14.90 -47.10 11.25
N ILE A 340 16.10 -46.56 11.43
CA ILE A 340 17.34 -47.28 11.18
C ILE A 340 18.33 -47.07 12.32
N ARG A 341 19.23 -48.04 12.48
CA ARG A 341 20.45 -47.91 13.25
C ARG A 341 21.58 -47.56 12.31
N LEU A 342 22.37 -46.56 12.67
CA LEU A 342 23.63 -46.23 12.01
C LEU A 342 24.78 -46.68 12.92
N PRO A 343 25.49 -47.79 12.62
CA PRO A 343 26.59 -48.30 13.46
C PRO A 343 27.69 -47.25 13.69
N HIS A 344 27.94 -46.40 12.69
CA HIS A 344 28.93 -45.34 12.72
C HIS A 344 28.33 -44.05 12.14
N SER A 345 27.87 -43.15 13.01
CA SER A 345 27.33 -41.85 12.59
C SER A 345 27.85 -40.72 13.47
N THR A 346 28.18 -39.61 12.82
CA THR A 346 28.46 -38.32 13.46
C THR A 346 27.24 -37.39 13.41
N LEU A 347 26.13 -37.84 12.82
CA LEU A 347 24.91 -37.05 12.72
C LEU A 347 24.28 -36.88 14.10
N LYS A 348 23.66 -35.72 14.31
CA LYS A 348 22.87 -35.49 15.50
C LYS A 348 21.61 -36.38 15.44
N PRO A 349 21.33 -37.19 16.47
CA PRO A 349 20.10 -37.97 16.55
C PRO A 349 18.85 -37.10 16.48
N VAL A 350 17.79 -37.63 15.88
CA VAL A 350 16.44 -37.06 15.98
C VAL A 350 15.99 -37.20 17.44
N ASP A 351 15.50 -36.09 18.02
CA ASP A 351 14.87 -36.12 19.33
C ASP A 351 13.41 -36.53 19.16
N VAL A 352 13.04 -37.70 19.70
CA VAL A 352 11.67 -38.22 19.72
C VAL A 352 11.14 -38.38 21.14
N SER A 353 11.84 -37.81 22.14
CA SER A 353 11.50 -37.94 23.57
C SER A 353 10.13 -37.33 23.93
N TYR A 354 9.57 -36.51 23.04
CA TYR A 354 8.26 -35.89 23.18
C TYR A 354 7.08 -36.77 22.71
N VAL A 355 7.35 -37.96 22.18
CA VAL A 355 6.31 -38.89 21.70
C VAL A 355 5.93 -39.82 22.85
N ASP A 356 4.79 -39.55 23.48
CA ASP A 356 4.36 -40.26 24.70
C ASP A 356 4.07 -41.75 24.43
N GLU A 357 3.75 -42.11 23.17
CA GLU A 357 3.50 -43.48 22.75
C GLU A 357 4.78 -44.32 22.65
N PHE A 358 5.96 -43.70 22.63
CA PHE A 358 7.24 -44.40 22.51
C PHE A 358 7.72 -44.91 23.86
N SER A 359 7.97 -46.22 23.93
CA SER A 359 8.61 -46.81 25.10
C SER A 359 10.07 -46.33 25.23
N PRO A 360 10.72 -46.48 26.39
CA PRO A 360 12.14 -46.15 26.53
C PRO A 360 13.05 -46.87 25.51
N ALA A 361 12.68 -48.09 25.09
CA ALA A 361 13.38 -48.83 24.05
C ALA A 361 13.14 -48.23 22.65
N ASP A 362 11.95 -47.68 22.39
CA ASP A 362 11.66 -46.95 21.17
C ASP A 362 12.49 -45.66 21.12
N LEU A 363 12.56 -44.88 22.20
CA LEU A 363 13.39 -43.68 22.28
C LEU A 363 14.88 -43.95 21.99
N GLU A 364 15.41 -45.09 22.44
CA GLU A 364 16.79 -45.47 22.17
C GLU A 364 17.02 -45.92 20.72
N SER A 365 16.02 -46.55 20.10
CA SER A 365 16.12 -47.11 18.76
C SER A 365 15.70 -46.12 17.65
N HIS A 366 14.78 -45.20 17.90
CA HIS A 366 14.19 -44.27 16.93
C HIS A 366 15.01 -42.97 16.82
N ARG A 367 16.31 -43.12 16.56
CA ARG A 367 17.28 -42.01 16.55
C ARG A 367 17.66 -41.51 15.16
N TYR A 368 17.52 -42.35 14.14
CA TYR A 368 17.88 -42.06 12.76
C TYR A 368 16.88 -42.68 11.79
N SER A 369 16.73 -42.08 10.62
CA SER A 369 15.81 -42.47 9.58
C SER A 369 16.52 -42.80 8.26
N THR A 370 15.83 -43.52 7.37
CA THR A 370 16.28 -43.73 5.98
C THR A 370 16.56 -42.43 5.22
N LEU A 371 15.96 -41.30 5.60
CA LEU A 371 16.24 -40.01 4.99
C LEU A 371 17.63 -39.47 5.34
N ASP A 372 18.16 -39.83 6.51
CA ASP A 372 19.51 -39.45 6.98
C ASP A 372 20.63 -40.17 6.20
N LEU A 373 20.28 -41.18 5.40
CA LEU A 373 21.20 -41.81 4.47
C LEU A 373 21.57 -40.89 3.30
N CYS A 374 20.68 -39.95 2.96
CA CYS A 374 20.82 -39.10 1.77
C CYS A 374 21.58 -37.80 2.10
N ASP A 375 22.70 -37.57 1.42
CA ASP A 375 23.39 -36.28 1.51
C ASP A 375 22.65 -35.23 0.65
N LEU A 376 22.73 -33.96 1.04
CA LEU A 376 22.08 -32.85 0.32
C LEU A 376 22.82 -32.43 -0.97
N ASP A 377 24.03 -32.94 -1.21
CA ASP A 377 24.89 -32.59 -2.33
C ASP A 377 25.23 -33.78 -3.25
N LYS A 378 24.74 -34.99 -2.95
CA LYS A 378 25.09 -36.22 -3.67
C LYS A 378 23.89 -37.13 -3.88
N PHE A 379 23.92 -37.83 -5.01
CA PHE A 379 23.07 -38.99 -5.21
C PHE A 379 23.47 -40.09 -4.23
N THR A 380 22.48 -40.80 -3.73
CA THR A 380 22.65 -41.87 -2.75
C THR A 380 22.05 -43.16 -3.28
N LEU A 381 22.86 -44.19 -3.40
CA LEU A 381 22.44 -45.55 -3.69
C LEU A 381 22.25 -46.31 -2.37
N VAL A 382 21.01 -46.63 -2.05
CA VAL A 382 20.69 -47.57 -0.97
C VAL A 382 20.67 -48.96 -1.60
N GLY A 383 21.72 -49.74 -1.37
CA GLY A 383 21.94 -50.99 -2.10
C GLY A 383 23.31 -51.61 -1.84
N ARG A 384 23.66 -52.65 -2.61
CA ARG A 384 24.91 -53.43 -2.41
C ARG A 384 26.04 -53.06 -3.38
N LEU A 385 25.76 -52.34 -4.46
CA LEU A 385 26.74 -51.97 -5.49
C LEU A 385 27.48 -50.70 -5.09
N ASP A 386 28.80 -50.64 -5.32
CA ASP A 386 29.56 -49.38 -5.22
C ASP A 386 29.60 -48.72 -6.59
N VAL A 387 29.18 -47.46 -6.66
CA VAL A 387 29.20 -46.66 -7.89
C VAL A 387 30.08 -45.43 -7.67
N PRO A 388 31.11 -45.21 -8.52
CA PRO A 388 31.94 -44.02 -8.42
C PRO A 388 31.12 -42.73 -8.47
N GLY A 389 31.41 -41.78 -7.56
CA GLY A 389 30.73 -40.48 -7.53
C GLY A 389 29.33 -40.48 -6.90
N VAL A 390 28.81 -41.64 -6.48
CA VAL A 390 27.53 -41.81 -5.77
C VAL A 390 27.80 -42.32 -4.36
N LYS A 391 27.14 -41.74 -3.34
CA LYS A 391 27.21 -42.26 -1.97
C LYS A 391 26.51 -43.61 -1.93
N THR A 392 27.18 -44.65 -1.47
CA THR A 392 26.57 -45.98 -1.32
C THR A 392 26.31 -46.25 0.15
N CYS A 393 25.08 -46.68 0.47
CA CYS A 393 24.65 -47.06 1.81
C CYS A 393 24.20 -48.53 1.80
N ARG A 394 24.97 -49.41 2.45
CA ARG A 394 24.77 -50.86 2.44
C ARG A 394 24.09 -51.36 3.71
N LEU A 395 23.03 -52.14 3.52
CA LEU A 395 22.34 -52.85 4.59
C LEU A 395 23.31 -53.81 5.32
N GLY A 396 23.31 -53.77 6.66
CA GLY A 396 24.13 -54.61 7.53
C GLY A 396 25.59 -54.15 7.70
N ARG A 397 26.00 -53.09 6.99
CA ARG A 397 27.32 -52.46 7.15
C ARG A 397 27.19 -51.00 7.58
N ASP A 398 26.48 -50.22 6.78
CA ASP A 398 26.36 -48.77 6.96
C ASP A 398 25.08 -48.41 7.72
N PHE A 399 24.04 -49.25 7.60
CA PHE A 399 22.82 -49.13 8.38
C PHE A 399 22.11 -50.46 8.57
N GLU A 400 21.23 -50.53 9.59
CA GLU A 400 20.31 -51.64 9.83
C GLU A 400 18.89 -51.08 10.01
N VAL A 401 17.86 -51.80 9.55
CA VAL A 401 16.47 -51.38 9.79
C VAL A 401 15.96 -51.87 11.14
N ILE A 402 15.00 -51.14 11.71
CA ILE A 402 14.50 -51.40 13.06
C ILE A 402 13.07 -51.97 13.00
N GLY A 403 12.86 -53.05 13.75
CA GLY A 403 11.54 -53.65 13.96
C GLY A 403 10.89 -54.28 12.72
N GLU A 404 9.65 -54.75 12.88
CA GLU A 404 8.87 -55.37 11.81
C GLU A 404 8.56 -54.37 10.68
N ALA A 405 8.30 -53.11 11.03
CA ALA A 405 8.06 -52.04 10.05
C ALA A 405 9.28 -51.82 9.14
N GLY A 406 10.49 -51.82 9.72
CA GLY A 406 11.74 -51.76 8.96
C GLY A 406 11.93 -52.96 8.02
N GLN A 407 11.57 -54.17 8.45
CA GLN A 407 11.63 -55.35 7.58
C GLN A 407 10.63 -55.27 6.41
N LYS A 408 9.41 -54.79 6.65
CA LYS A 408 8.43 -54.51 5.58
C LYS A 408 8.95 -53.47 4.60
N TRP A 409 9.63 -52.44 5.11
CA TRP A 409 10.28 -51.43 4.28
C TRP A 409 11.37 -52.04 3.38
N LEU A 410 12.22 -52.92 3.92
CA LEU A 410 13.26 -53.61 3.13
C LEU A 410 12.68 -54.42 1.97
N ALA A 411 11.63 -55.20 2.24
CA ALA A 411 10.96 -56.01 1.24
C ALA A 411 10.30 -55.12 0.16
N ALA A 412 9.63 -54.04 0.57
CA ALA A 412 9.00 -53.10 -0.36
C ALA A 412 10.03 -52.33 -1.20
N ALA A 413 11.20 -52.01 -0.63
CA ALA A 413 12.34 -51.43 -1.34
C ALA A 413 13.06 -52.43 -2.27
N GLY A 414 12.78 -53.74 -2.15
CA GLY A 414 13.44 -54.80 -2.91
C GLY A 414 14.89 -55.05 -2.52
N LEU A 415 15.33 -54.66 -1.32
CA LEU A 415 16.71 -54.80 -0.85
C LEU A 415 17.04 -56.21 -0.34
N ASP A 416 16.01 -56.95 0.09
CA ASP A 416 16.09 -58.35 0.53
C ASP A 416 16.44 -59.30 -0.62
N VAL A 417 15.90 -59.04 -1.81
CA VAL A 417 16.17 -59.77 -3.06
C VAL A 417 17.37 -59.23 -3.84
N GLY A 418 18.13 -58.29 -3.25
CA GLY A 418 19.37 -57.76 -3.82
C GLY A 418 19.23 -56.60 -4.79
N GLY A 419 18.05 -55.95 -4.84
CA GLY A 419 17.85 -54.70 -5.55
C GLY A 419 18.48 -53.50 -4.84
N GLY A 420 18.19 -52.30 -5.35
CA GLY A 420 18.64 -51.03 -4.78
C GLY A 420 17.76 -49.87 -5.22
N LEU A 421 17.84 -48.77 -4.47
CA LEU A 421 17.18 -47.50 -4.75
C LEU A 421 18.24 -46.42 -4.99
N LEU A 422 18.21 -45.77 -6.14
CA LEU A 422 18.99 -44.57 -6.39
C LEU A 422 18.14 -43.35 -6.01
N VAL A 423 18.65 -42.53 -5.11
CA VAL A 423 17.93 -41.41 -4.50
C VAL A 423 18.67 -40.11 -4.79
N ARG A 424 17.93 -39.07 -5.15
CA ARG A 424 18.41 -37.72 -5.43
C ARG A 424 18.78 -36.95 -4.15
N PRO A 425 19.55 -35.86 -4.27
CA PRO A 425 19.84 -34.95 -3.15
C PRO A 425 18.59 -34.29 -2.52
N ASP A 426 17.50 -34.20 -3.27
CA ASP A 426 16.18 -33.75 -2.78
C ASP A 426 15.32 -34.89 -2.22
N GLN A 427 15.93 -36.05 -1.92
CA GLN A 427 15.32 -37.23 -1.31
C GLN A 427 14.24 -37.92 -2.15
N HIS A 428 14.20 -37.69 -3.46
CA HIS A 428 13.28 -38.39 -4.35
C HIS A 428 13.96 -39.56 -5.07
N ILE A 429 13.22 -40.66 -5.24
CA ILE A 429 13.71 -41.87 -5.90
C ILE A 429 13.87 -41.56 -7.39
N LEU A 430 15.09 -41.74 -7.89
CA LEU A 430 15.42 -41.59 -9.29
C LEU A 430 15.29 -42.92 -10.05
N MET A 431 15.59 -44.03 -9.38
CA MET A 431 15.56 -45.36 -9.98
C MET A 431 15.24 -46.41 -8.90
N THR A 432 14.39 -47.37 -9.25
CA THR A 432 14.05 -48.54 -8.44
C THR A 432 14.65 -49.80 -9.04
N GLN A 433 14.70 -50.88 -8.23
CA GLN A 433 15.18 -52.19 -8.66
C GLN A 433 16.49 -52.11 -9.45
N VAL A 434 17.46 -51.38 -8.90
CA VAL A 434 18.82 -51.34 -9.42
C VAL A 434 19.34 -52.78 -9.42
N GLY A 435 19.20 -53.45 -10.57
CA GLY A 435 19.61 -54.82 -10.75
C GLY A 435 21.12 -54.97 -10.53
N SER A 436 21.61 -56.20 -10.50
CA SER A 436 23.02 -56.55 -10.28
C SER A 436 24.01 -56.04 -11.37
N ARG A 437 23.62 -55.08 -12.21
CA ARG A 437 24.43 -54.55 -13.32
C ARG A 437 24.72 -53.06 -13.11
N LEU A 438 25.98 -52.79 -12.78
CA LEU A 438 26.59 -51.45 -12.70
C LEU A 438 26.24 -50.59 -13.93
N GLU A 439 26.25 -51.22 -15.11
CA GLU A 439 25.95 -50.63 -16.42
C GLU A 439 24.60 -49.89 -16.48
N ALA A 440 23.56 -50.35 -15.78
CA ALA A 440 22.25 -49.68 -15.80
C ALA A 440 22.22 -48.40 -14.96
N ILE A 441 23.03 -48.36 -13.89
CA ILE A 441 23.22 -47.16 -13.06
C ILE A 441 24.10 -46.17 -13.81
N GLU A 442 25.20 -46.66 -14.37
CA GLU A 442 26.10 -45.88 -15.21
C GLU A 442 25.32 -45.32 -16.42
N GLU A 443 24.50 -46.10 -17.13
CA GLU A 443 23.66 -45.60 -18.22
C GLU A 443 22.63 -44.57 -17.74
N THR A 444 22.07 -44.69 -16.53
CA THR A 444 21.09 -43.72 -16.01
C THR A 444 21.77 -42.41 -15.61
N LEU A 445 22.92 -42.49 -14.94
CA LEU A 445 23.76 -41.34 -14.61
C LEU A 445 24.35 -40.72 -15.88
N GLU A 446 24.78 -41.54 -16.84
CA GLU A 446 25.24 -41.12 -18.16
C GLU A 446 24.08 -40.53 -18.97
N ARG A 447 22.84 -41.02 -18.89
CA ARG A 447 21.65 -40.44 -19.54
C ARG A 447 21.25 -39.13 -18.92
N LEU A 448 21.38 -38.99 -17.60
CA LEU A 448 21.35 -37.68 -16.97
C LEU A 448 22.47 -36.83 -17.58
N GLU A 449 23.71 -37.34 -17.67
CA GLU A 449 24.89 -36.71 -18.32
C GLU A 449 24.86 -36.60 -19.87
N THR A 450 23.89 -37.20 -20.57
CA THR A 450 23.70 -37.11 -22.03
C THR A 450 22.45 -36.32 -22.40
N GLN A 451 21.36 -36.36 -21.63
CA GLN A 451 20.33 -35.29 -21.68
C GLN A 451 20.99 -33.92 -21.41
N LEU A 452 22.06 -33.93 -20.64
CA LEU A 452 23.08 -32.90 -20.43
C LEU A 452 23.85 -32.40 -21.66
N HIS A 453 24.03 -33.21 -22.71
CA HIS A 453 24.87 -32.87 -23.87
C HIS A 453 24.08 -32.82 -25.20
N ARG A 454 22.82 -33.27 -25.24
CA ARG A 454 22.10 -33.50 -26.50
C ARG A 454 21.31 -32.33 -27.05
N VAL A 455 21.16 -31.22 -26.32
CA VAL A 455 20.41 -30.03 -26.80
C VAL A 455 21.31 -29.00 -27.51
N THR A 456 22.62 -29.00 -27.27
CA THR A 456 23.56 -28.05 -27.92
C THR A 456 23.83 -28.37 -29.40
N ARG A 457 23.54 -29.59 -29.87
CA ARG A 457 23.74 -29.98 -31.29
C ARG A 457 22.53 -29.77 -32.21
N LEU A 458 21.34 -29.45 -31.67
CA LEU A 458 20.13 -29.26 -32.49
C LEU A 458 19.81 -27.77 -32.76
N LEU A 459 20.58 -26.82 -32.21
CA LEU A 459 20.41 -25.39 -32.43
C LEU A 459 21.51 -24.74 -33.29
N THR A 460 22.42 -25.55 -33.88
CA THR A 460 23.49 -25.07 -34.77
C THR A 460 23.34 -25.52 -36.23
N SER A 461 22.22 -26.18 -36.61
CA SER A 461 22.00 -26.65 -37.98
C SER A 461 20.90 -25.95 -38.79
N ASP A 462 20.19 -24.94 -38.25
CA ASP A 462 19.09 -24.27 -38.99
C ASP A 462 19.32 -22.77 -39.29
N ALA A 463 20.54 -22.26 -39.09
CA ALA A 463 20.92 -20.92 -39.51
C ALA A 463 21.67 -20.94 -40.85
N ARG A 464 21.04 -21.46 -41.90
CA ARG A 464 21.43 -21.33 -43.33
C ARG A 464 20.35 -21.94 -44.20
N ASP A 465 19.28 -21.19 -44.46
CA ASP A 465 18.57 -21.15 -45.74
C ASP A 465 17.23 -20.44 -45.57
N ARG A 466 17.13 -19.22 -46.13
CA ARG A 466 16.02 -18.71 -46.97
C ARG A 466 16.07 -17.18 -47.05
N VAL A 467 16.80 -16.72 -48.06
CA VAL A 467 16.57 -15.46 -48.78
C VAL A 467 15.88 -15.84 -50.09
N ALA A 468 14.75 -15.21 -50.46
CA ALA A 468 14.37 -14.82 -51.83
C ALA A 468 12.84 -14.59 -52.05
N TYR A 469 12.50 -13.34 -52.45
CA TYR A 469 11.52 -12.89 -53.48
C TYR A 469 10.01 -13.26 -53.34
N GLU A 470 8.98 -12.49 -53.75
CA GLU A 470 8.75 -11.32 -54.64
C GLU A 470 7.29 -10.84 -54.39
N ASP A 471 6.99 -9.56 -54.16
CA ASP A 471 6.34 -8.57 -55.05
C ASP A 471 5.21 -9.05 -56.01
N ASP A 472 3.99 -8.52 -55.84
CA ASP A 472 3.09 -8.16 -56.95
C ASP A 472 1.91 -7.26 -56.53
N GLY A 473 1.58 -6.27 -57.36
CA GLY A 473 0.85 -5.05 -56.98
C GLY A 473 -0.59 -4.85 -57.49
N ARG A 474 -1.38 -4.10 -56.68
CA ARG A 474 -2.43 -3.07 -56.99
C ARG A 474 -3.71 -3.49 -57.78
N PRO A 475 -4.79 -2.65 -57.88
CA PRO A 475 -5.14 -1.36 -57.25
C PRO A 475 -6.58 -1.24 -56.65
N THR A 476 -6.86 -0.12 -55.97
CA THR A 476 -8.18 0.42 -55.52
C THR A 476 -9.02 1.04 -56.67
N PRO A 477 -10.32 1.38 -56.45
CA PRO A 477 -10.64 2.80 -56.20
C PRO A 477 -11.87 3.14 -55.30
N SER A 478 -11.69 4.28 -54.59
CA SER A 478 -12.59 5.34 -54.08
C SER A 478 -14.14 5.29 -54.19
N GLN A 479 -14.81 5.82 -53.15
CA GLN A 479 -15.57 7.10 -53.17
C GLN A 479 -16.19 7.46 -51.79
N GLY A 480 -16.05 8.72 -51.36
CA GLY A 480 -17.00 9.44 -50.48
C GLY A 480 -17.57 10.65 -51.25
N PRO A 481 -17.99 11.77 -50.62
CA PRO A 481 -18.85 12.01 -49.44
C PRO A 481 -20.01 13.01 -49.76
N GLN A 482 -20.96 13.30 -48.83
CA GLN A 482 -21.74 14.57 -48.63
C GLN A 482 -23.08 14.33 -47.88
N LYS A 483 -23.40 14.96 -46.73
CA LYS A 483 -23.81 16.35 -46.34
C LYS A 483 -25.34 16.59 -46.22
N ARG A 484 -25.75 17.04 -45.00
CA ARG A 484 -26.84 18.00 -44.62
C ARG A 484 -28.32 17.56 -44.86
N ARG A 485 -29.31 17.84 -44.01
CA ARG A 485 -29.78 19.16 -43.50
C ARG A 485 -30.88 19.03 -42.40
N ARG A 486 -30.95 20.03 -41.50
CA ARG A 486 -32.05 20.37 -40.56
C ARG A 486 -33.39 20.65 -41.27
N ILE A 487 -34.52 20.55 -40.54
CA ILE A 487 -35.55 21.61 -40.33
C ILE A 487 -36.58 21.19 -39.24
N SER A 488 -36.92 22.19 -38.42
CA SER A 488 -37.89 22.36 -37.33
C SER A 488 -39.38 22.33 -37.72
N VAL A 489 -40.31 21.99 -36.80
CA VAL A 489 -41.67 22.60 -36.65
C VAL A 489 -42.24 22.32 -35.22
N GLU A 490 -42.51 23.38 -34.44
CA GLU A 490 -43.59 23.52 -33.43
C GLU A 490 -44.89 23.99 -34.16
N PRO A 491 -46.17 23.86 -33.68
CA PRO A 491 -46.63 24.49 -32.42
C PRO A 491 -47.96 24.00 -31.71
N THR A 492 -48.09 24.40 -30.43
CA THR A 492 -49.29 24.97 -29.72
C THR A 492 -50.53 24.18 -29.21
N ARG A 493 -50.83 24.46 -27.91
CA ARG A 493 -52.13 24.83 -27.23
C ARG A 493 -53.08 23.72 -26.70
N TYR A 494 -53.76 23.79 -25.53
CA TYR A 494 -54.11 24.86 -24.55
C TYR A 494 -54.58 24.28 -23.18
N ASP A 495 -54.34 25.07 -22.10
CA ASP A 495 -55.03 25.32 -20.80
C ASP A 495 -55.71 24.23 -19.94
N LEU A 496 -55.44 24.23 -18.61
CA LEU A 496 -56.25 24.94 -17.58
C LEU A 496 -55.77 24.70 -16.13
N ASN A 497 -55.77 25.80 -15.35
CA ASN A 497 -55.93 25.97 -13.89
C ASN A 497 -54.71 26.05 -12.94
N ASP A 498 -54.48 27.29 -12.49
CA ASP A 498 -54.39 27.79 -11.09
C ASP A 498 -53.86 26.84 -9.99
N ASP A 499 -52.71 27.17 -9.39
CA ASP A 499 -52.68 27.98 -8.16
C ASP A 499 -51.21 28.27 -7.72
N THR A 500 -51.06 29.36 -6.99
CA THR A 500 -49.86 30.06 -6.50
C THR A 500 -48.81 29.24 -5.73
N GLU A 501 -47.52 29.40 -6.09
CA GLU A 501 -46.40 29.70 -5.18
C GLU A 501 -45.13 30.06 -5.98
N MET A 502 -44.47 31.18 -5.67
CA MET A 502 -43.20 31.60 -6.30
C MET A 502 -42.08 30.64 -5.90
N ASN A 503 -41.85 29.60 -6.70
CA ASN A 503 -40.65 28.77 -6.63
C ASN A 503 -39.43 29.55 -7.16
N THR A 504 -38.56 29.99 -6.26
CA THR A 504 -37.16 30.28 -6.60
C THR A 504 -36.51 29.00 -7.17
N PRO A 505 -35.85 29.04 -8.35
CA PRO A 505 -35.21 27.86 -8.93
C PRO A 505 -34.08 27.37 -8.03
N VAL A 506 -33.97 26.05 -7.88
CA VAL A 506 -32.93 25.37 -7.10
C VAL A 506 -31.54 25.77 -7.66
N PRO A 507 -30.62 26.28 -6.83
CA PRO A 507 -29.29 26.67 -7.30
C PRO A 507 -28.52 25.46 -7.85
N GLY A 508 -27.96 25.61 -9.05
CA GLY A 508 -27.08 24.62 -9.70
C GLY A 508 -27.75 23.65 -10.69
N GLU A 509 -29.07 23.71 -10.89
CA GLU A 509 -29.79 22.86 -11.85
C GLU A 509 -29.76 23.40 -13.30
N ALA A 510 -29.73 24.72 -13.48
CA ALA A 510 -29.65 25.34 -14.81
C ALA A 510 -28.20 25.35 -15.37
N PRO A 511 -28.00 25.25 -16.70
CA PRO A 511 -26.69 25.44 -17.31
C PRO A 511 -26.15 26.87 -17.05
N ILE A 512 -24.85 26.95 -16.77
CA ILE A 512 -24.16 28.24 -16.51
C ILE A 512 -24.09 29.02 -17.83
N PRO A 513 -24.54 30.28 -17.88
CA PRO A 513 -24.38 31.10 -19.09
C PRO A 513 -22.90 31.27 -19.47
N ASP A 514 -22.59 31.24 -20.77
CA ASP A 514 -21.20 31.26 -21.27
C ASP A 514 -20.37 32.45 -20.76
N GLU A 515 -20.98 33.64 -20.63
CA GLU A 515 -20.34 34.85 -20.10
C GLU A 515 -19.93 34.67 -18.62
N VAL A 516 -20.82 34.08 -17.82
CA VAL A 516 -20.57 33.77 -16.41
C VAL A 516 -19.46 32.73 -16.29
N LEU A 517 -19.52 31.69 -17.13
CA LEU A 517 -18.53 30.63 -17.12
C LEU A 517 -17.13 31.15 -17.49
N SER A 518 -17.03 32.00 -18.51
CA SER A 518 -15.76 32.65 -18.88
C SER A 518 -15.19 33.47 -17.72
N SER A 519 -16.03 34.27 -17.05
CA SER A 519 -15.62 35.07 -15.90
C SER A 519 -15.10 34.20 -14.74
N VAL A 520 -15.74 33.06 -14.46
CA VAL A 520 -15.29 32.15 -13.39
C VAL A 520 -13.98 31.44 -13.75
N VAL A 521 -13.77 31.11 -15.04
CA VAL A 521 -12.50 30.55 -15.50
C VAL A 521 -11.36 31.55 -15.34
N ASP A 522 -11.60 32.84 -15.60
CA ASP A 522 -10.61 33.90 -15.33
C ASP A 522 -10.27 33.98 -13.83
N VAL A 523 -11.28 33.84 -12.98
CA VAL A 523 -11.10 33.77 -11.52
C VAL A 523 -10.27 32.55 -11.13
N TYR A 524 -10.53 31.37 -11.71
CA TYR A 524 -9.72 30.16 -11.43
C TYR A 524 -8.24 30.38 -11.71
N PHE A 525 -7.90 30.89 -12.90
CA PHE A 525 -6.50 31.10 -13.30
C PHE A 525 -5.82 32.27 -12.57
N SER A 526 -6.60 33.18 -11.98
CA SER A 526 -6.07 34.31 -11.19
C SER A 526 -5.85 33.96 -9.72
N PHE A 527 -6.70 33.12 -9.12
CA PHE A 527 -6.74 32.90 -7.67
C PHE A 527 -6.46 31.46 -7.24
N CYS A 528 -6.66 30.46 -8.10
CA CYS A 528 -6.56 29.04 -7.74
C CYS A 528 -5.38 28.33 -8.40
N HIS A 529 -5.15 28.55 -9.70
CA HIS A 529 -4.06 27.92 -10.44
C HIS A 529 -2.70 28.43 -9.97
N ASN A 530 -1.72 27.53 -9.83
CA ASN A 530 -0.39 27.82 -9.27
C ASN A 530 -0.40 28.39 -7.83
N GLN A 531 -1.51 28.19 -7.09
CA GLN A 531 -1.73 28.74 -5.75
C GLN A 531 -2.27 27.68 -4.75
N PRO A 532 -1.57 26.56 -4.49
CA PRO A 532 -0.27 26.18 -5.06
C PRO A 532 -0.38 25.12 -6.18
N TYR A 533 -1.58 24.64 -6.51
CA TYR A 533 -1.77 23.50 -7.41
C TYR A 533 -1.77 23.91 -8.88
N SER A 534 -1.01 23.19 -9.72
CA SER A 534 -0.87 23.43 -11.16
C SER A 534 -1.52 22.30 -11.96
N PHE A 535 -2.83 22.38 -12.22
CA PHE A 535 -3.56 21.30 -12.89
C PHE A 535 -3.69 21.44 -14.41
N PHE A 536 -3.72 22.65 -14.96
CA PHE A 536 -4.16 22.90 -16.34
C PHE A 536 -3.19 23.80 -17.11
N HIS A 537 -2.92 23.47 -18.37
CA HIS A 537 -2.36 24.46 -19.29
C HIS A 537 -3.49 25.41 -19.73
N GLU A 538 -3.42 26.69 -19.34
CA GLU A 538 -4.52 27.65 -19.56
C GLU A 538 -4.99 27.74 -21.01
N GLY A 539 -4.07 27.85 -21.97
CA GLY A 539 -4.40 27.91 -23.39
C GLY A 539 -5.16 26.67 -23.90
N ASN A 540 -4.77 25.48 -23.45
CA ASN A 540 -5.43 24.23 -23.79
C ASN A 540 -6.81 24.14 -23.14
N PHE A 541 -6.91 24.53 -21.86
CA PHE A 541 -8.17 24.54 -21.13
C PHE A 541 -9.20 25.44 -21.83
N ARG A 542 -8.85 26.71 -22.11
CA ARG A 542 -9.73 27.67 -22.78
C ARG A 542 -10.14 27.21 -24.18
N ARG A 543 -9.20 26.61 -24.93
CA ARG A 543 -9.48 26.04 -26.25
C ARG A 543 -10.45 24.87 -26.18
N ARG A 544 -10.23 23.91 -25.27
CA ARG A 544 -11.12 22.75 -25.06
C ARG A 544 -12.50 23.19 -24.58
N LEU A 545 -12.57 24.25 -23.76
CA LEU A 545 -13.83 24.86 -23.32
C LEU A 545 -14.61 25.44 -24.50
N ALA A 546 -13.97 26.27 -25.34
CA ALA A 546 -14.60 26.88 -26.51
C ALA A 546 -15.07 25.85 -27.55
N LEU A 547 -14.39 24.70 -27.64
CA LEU A 547 -14.78 23.59 -28.52
C LEU A 547 -15.85 22.66 -27.92
N GLY A 548 -16.23 22.85 -26.65
CA GLY A 548 -17.19 21.99 -25.95
C GLY A 548 -16.66 20.57 -25.71
N THR A 549 -15.34 20.39 -25.59
CA THR A 549 -14.70 19.07 -25.42
C THR A 549 -14.26 18.78 -23.98
N LEU A 550 -14.37 19.75 -23.06
CA LEU A 550 -14.13 19.51 -21.64
C LEU A 550 -15.29 18.70 -21.04
N SER A 551 -14.96 17.79 -20.14
CA SER A 551 -15.97 17.02 -19.42
C SER A 551 -16.75 17.90 -18.45
N GLU A 552 -18.04 17.63 -18.33
CA GLU A 552 -18.94 18.39 -17.46
C GLU A 552 -18.47 18.37 -16.00
N HIS A 553 -18.07 17.20 -15.48
CA HIS A 553 -17.61 17.05 -14.10
C HIS A 553 -16.43 17.98 -13.78
N LEU A 554 -15.51 18.17 -14.73
CA LEU A 554 -14.34 19.03 -14.56
C LEU A 554 -14.72 20.50 -14.53
N ILE A 555 -15.60 20.94 -15.45
CA ILE A 555 -16.11 22.31 -15.48
C ILE A 555 -16.78 22.65 -14.14
N LEU A 556 -17.64 21.76 -13.65
CA LEU A 556 -18.36 21.95 -12.40
C LEU A 556 -17.43 22.03 -11.18
N ALA A 557 -16.36 21.23 -11.13
CA ALA A 557 -15.37 21.29 -10.05
C ALA A 557 -14.54 22.59 -10.07
N VAL A 558 -14.17 23.07 -11.26
CA VAL A 558 -13.49 24.37 -11.44
C VAL A 558 -14.39 25.50 -10.96
N VAL A 559 -15.67 25.48 -11.32
CA VAL A 559 -16.63 26.49 -10.83
C VAL A 559 -16.78 26.42 -9.32
N ALA A 560 -16.93 25.22 -8.75
CA ALA A 560 -17.11 25.04 -7.32
C ALA A 560 -15.96 25.63 -6.48
N ILE A 561 -14.71 25.44 -6.89
CA ILE A 561 -13.56 25.97 -6.13
C ILE A 561 -13.39 27.49 -6.33
N SER A 562 -13.77 28.04 -7.49
CA SER A 562 -13.47 29.43 -7.87
C SER A 562 -14.53 30.44 -7.47
N VAL A 563 -15.79 30.04 -7.33
CA VAL A 563 -16.92 30.95 -7.05
C VAL A 563 -16.70 31.80 -5.79
N ARG A 564 -15.94 31.31 -4.80
CA ARG A 564 -15.58 32.06 -3.58
C ARG A 564 -14.80 33.36 -3.85
N PHE A 565 -14.10 33.45 -4.97
CA PHE A 565 -13.32 34.62 -5.38
C PHE A 565 -14.04 35.47 -6.43
N SER A 566 -15.22 35.04 -6.90
CA SER A 566 -15.96 35.73 -7.94
C SER A 566 -16.77 36.89 -7.38
N THR A 567 -16.65 38.05 -8.01
CA THR A 567 -17.49 39.23 -7.76
C THR A 567 -18.66 39.33 -8.74
N HIS A 568 -18.84 38.33 -9.61
CA HIS A 568 -19.85 38.36 -10.66
C HIS A 568 -21.27 38.37 -10.05
N PRO A 569 -22.19 39.27 -10.48
CA PRO A 569 -23.54 39.40 -9.89
C PRO A 569 -24.36 38.10 -9.86
N TYR A 570 -24.08 37.18 -10.79
CA TYR A 570 -24.71 35.86 -10.86
C TYR A 570 -24.57 35.05 -9.55
N PHE A 571 -23.44 35.17 -8.85
CA PHE A 571 -23.18 34.45 -7.59
C PHE A 571 -23.47 35.30 -6.34
N ALA A 572 -23.76 36.60 -6.51
CA ALA A 572 -23.92 37.53 -5.40
C ALA A 572 -24.92 37.00 -4.38
N SER A 573 -24.55 37.03 -3.09
CA SER A 573 -25.30 36.52 -1.92
C SER A 573 -25.53 35.00 -1.84
N ARG A 574 -25.09 34.21 -2.84
CA ARG A 574 -25.29 32.75 -2.88
C ARG A 574 -24.03 31.95 -3.23
N SER A 575 -22.85 32.57 -3.25
CA SER A 575 -21.59 31.93 -3.66
C SER A 575 -21.33 30.58 -2.99
N HIS A 576 -21.55 30.48 -1.68
CA HIS A 576 -21.37 29.24 -0.91
C HIS A 576 -22.35 28.14 -1.33
N GLU A 577 -23.65 28.45 -1.36
CA GLU A 577 -24.71 27.52 -1.76
C GLU A 577 -24.46 26.99 -3.18
N VAL A 578 -24.08 27.89 -4.10
CA VAL A 578 -23.77 27.55 -5.49
C VAL A 578 -22.52 26.68 -5.60
N ALA A 579 -21.47 26.97 -4.82
CA ALA A 579 -20.24 26.19 -4.81
C ALA A 579 -20.49 24.74 -4.35
N VAL A 580 -21.26 24.55 -3.27
CA VAL A 580 -21.67 23.23 -2.76
C VAL A 580 -22.53 22.48 -3.79
N ALA A 581 -23.46 23.16 -4.45
CA ALA A 581 -24.32 22.55 -5.47
C ALA A 581 -23.51 22.02 -6.66
N TYR A 582 -22.58 22.82 -7.18
CA TYR A 582 -21.72 22.40 -8.30
C TYR A 582 -20.71 21.32 -7.91
N ALA A 583 -20.13 21.38 -6.70
CA ALA A 583 -19.27 20.31 -6.19
C ALA A 583 -20.03 18.97 -6.10
N THR A 584 -21.25 19.01 -5.59
CA THR A 584 -22.11 17.82 -5.45
C THR A 584 -22.50 17.24 -6.81
N ARG A 585 -22.88 18.08 -7.77
CA ARG A 585 -23.21 17.66 -9.15
C ARG A 585 -22.00 17.11 -9.87
N SER A 586 -20.83 17.75 -9.72
CA SER A 586 -19.56 17.25 -10.25
C SER A 586 -19.27 15.84 -9.74
N TRP A 587 -19.35 15.64 -8.41
CA TRP A 587 -19.11 14.34 -7.80
C TRP A 587 -20.09 13.26 -8.27
N LYS A 588 -21.39 13.57 -8.36
CA LYS A 588 -22.40 12.65 -8.91
C LYS A 588 -22.08 12.24 -10.36
N SER A 589 -21.61 13.18 -11.18
CA SER A 589 -21.20 12.90 -12.56
C SER A 589 -19.99 11.97 -12.61
N VAL A 590 -18.97 12.17 -11.75
CA VAL A 590 -17.83 11.25 -11.63
C VAL A 590 -18.28 9.85 -11.23
N VAL A 591 -19.08 9.73 -10.16
CA VAL A 591 -19.52 8.42 -9.65
C VAL A 591 -20.37 7.66 -10.68
N SER A 592 -21.23 8.36 -11.42
CA SER A 592 -22.15 7.75 -12.38
C SER A 592 -21.49 7.36 -13.70
N ASN A 593 -20.48 8.12 -14.15
CA ASN A 593 -19.96 8.02 -15.52
C ASN A 593 -18.49 7.54 -15.60
N CYS A 594 -17.71 7.67 -14.54
CA CYS A 594 -16.26 7.44 -14.58
C CYS A 594 -15.81 6.10 -13.99
N PHE A 595 -16.66 5.42 -13.20
CA PHE A 595 -16.36 4.09 -12.64
C PHE A 595 -17.06 2.94 -13.40
N THR A 596 -17.53 3.21 -14.63
CA THR A 596 -18.12 2.19 -15.51
C THR A 596 -17.04 1.48 -16.31
N ALA A 597 -17.25 0.19 -16.64
CA ALA A 597 -16.25 -0.67 -17.29
C ALA A 597 -15.76 -0.17 -18.67
N ASP A 598 -16.48 0.74 -19.31
CA ASP A 598 -16.24 1.19 -20.68
C ASP A 598 -15.48 2.53 -20.79
N ASN A 599 -15.12 3.16 -19.66
CA ASN A 599 -14.44 4.45 -19.65
C ASN A 599 -12.97 4.30 -19.19
N PRO A 600 -11.99 4.19 -20.12
CA PRO A 600 -10.58 4.21 -19.74
C PRO A 600 -10.29 5.59 -19.14
N GLY A 601 -10.06 5.64 -17.84
CA GLY A 601 -9.95 6.90 -17.12
C GLY A 601 -8.97 7.90 -17.77
N ASP A 602 -9.23 9.18 -17.61
CA ASP A 602 -8.40 10.27 -18.14
C ASP A 602 -7.96 11.22 -17.03
N ILE A 603 -6.93 12.04 -17.30
CA ILE A 603 -6.39 13.02 -16.36
C ILE A 603 -7.44 14.01 -15.84
N SER A 604 -8.50 14.25 -16.63
CA SER A 604 -9.66 15.07 -16.23
C SER A 604 -10.37 14.53 -14.98
N ILE A 605 -10.38 13.21 -14.77
CA ILE A 605 -10.96 12.57 -13.58
C ILE A 605 -10.08 12.87 -12.36
N VAL A 606 -8.75 12.71 -12.50
CA VAL A 606 -7.78 13.02 -11.45
C VAL A 606 -7.87 14.50 -11.04
N GLN A 607 -7.87 15.41 -12.02
CA GLN A 607 -8.03 16.85 -11.80
C GLN A 607 -9.33 17.16 -11.05
N THR A 608 -10.44 16.55 -11.46
CA THR A 608 -11.76 16.76 -10.84
C THR A 608 -11.78 16.30 -9.39
N ILE A 609 -11.33 15.06 -9.12
CA ILE A 609 -11.35 14.48 -7.78
C ILE A 609 -10.41 15.27 -6.85
N ALA A 610 -9.24 15.71 -7.34
CA ALA A 610 -8.32 16.53 -6.55
C ALA A 610 -8.91 17.91 -6.17
N LEU A 611 -9.61 18.57 -7.10
CA LEU A 611 -10.31 19.83 -6.81
C LEU A 611 -11.45 19.64 -5.80
N LEU A 612 -12.24 18.58 -5.93
CA LEU A 612 -13.31 18.26 -4.98
C LEU A 612 -12.77 17.84 -3.60
N ALA A 613 -11.63 17.14 -3.56
CA ALA A 613 -10.93 16.85 -2.32
C ALA A 613 -10.51 18.14 -1.60
N LEU A 614 -9.93 19.10 -2.33
CA LEU A 614 -9.55 20.40 -1.78
C LEU A 614 -10.78 21.16 -1.25
N PHE A 615 -11.87 21.13 -2.01
CA PHE A 615 -13.15 21.73 -1.63
C PHE A 615 -13.66 21.15 -0.30
N ASP A 616 -13.72 19.83 -0.18
CA ASP A 616 -14.20 19.15 1.03
C ASP A 616 -13.26 19.32 2.23
N PHE A 617 -11.94 19.34 1.99
CA PHE A 617 -10.92 19.47 3.04
C PHE A 617 -10.98 20.83 3.73
N THR A 618 -11.32 21.87 2.97
CA THR A 618 -11.31 23.27 3.42
C THR A 618 -12.65 23.75 3.99
N GLY A 619 -13.65 22.88 4.08
CA GLY A 619 -14.81 23.05 4.94
C GLY A 619 -15.88 24.05 4.48
N GLU A 620 -16.09 24.21 3.16
CA GLU A 620 -17.17 25.05 2.60
C GLU A 620 -18.60 24.47 2.78
N ALA A 621 -18.91 23.83 3.91
CA ALA A 621 -20.26 23.34 4.23
C ALA A 621 -20.92 24.04 5.42
N ASN A 622 -20.24 25.00 6.07
CA ASN A 622 -20.75 25.69 7.25
C ASN A 622 -21.26 27.10 6.89
N GLN A 623 -22.53 27.37 7.24
CA GLN A 623 -23.10 28.72 7.23
C GLN A 623 -22.38 29.60 8.28
N PRO A 624 -22.21 30.91 8.04
CA PRO A 624 -21.72 31.84 9.05
C PRO A 624 -22.67 31.90 10.25
N ALA A 625 -22.13 31.91 11.46
CA ALA A 625 -22.90 32.06 12.69
C ALA A 625 -23.68 33.40 12.68
N GLY A 626 -25.01 33.32 12.58
CA GLY A 626 -25.89 34.49 12.64
C GLY A 626 -27.12 34.46 11.71
N CYS A 627 -27.16 33.56 10.72
CA CYS A 627 -28.35 33.33 9.91
C CYS A 627 -29.17 32.18 10.51
N GLY A 628 -30.47 32.39 10.74
CA GLY A 628 -31.37 31.34 11.23
C GLY A 628 -31.42 30.13 10.27
N PRO A 629 -31.92 28.97 10.73
CA PRO A 629 -31.91 27.73 9.95
C PRO A 629 -32.72 27.92 8.66
N VAL A 630 -32.03 27.98 7.53
CA VAL A 630 -32.67 27.87 6.21
C VAL A 630 -32.84 26.39 5.92
N LEU A 631 -34.09 25.95 5.82
CA LEU A 631 -34.46 24.60 5.43
C LEU A 631 -34.01 24.38 3.97
N THR A 632 -32.82 23.82 3.76
CA THR A 632 -32.48 23.27 2.44
C THR A 632 -33.33 22.02 2.21
N VAL A 633 -33.87 21.86 1.00
CA VAL A 633 -34.84 20.81 0.60
C VAL A 633 -34.33 19.37 0.83
N TYR A 634 -33.05 19.19 1.20
CA TYR A 634 -32.42 17.91 1.50
C TYR A 634 -31.90 17.75 2.95
N GLY A 635 -32.27 18.63 3.90
CA GLY A 635 -32.14 18.34 5.33
C GLY A 635 -30.72 18.12 5.90
N VAL A 636 -29.66 18.66 5.27
CA VAL A 636 -28.28 18.53 5.79
C VAL A 636 -27.80 19.85 6.35
N ALA A 637 -27.98 20.05 7.66
CA ALA A 637 -27.38 21.16 8.39
C ALA A 637 -25.99 20.77 8.93
N GLY A 638 -24.95 21.56 8.59
CA GLY A 638 -23.65 21.70 9.27
C GLY A 638 -22.87 20.41 9.59
N ARG A 639 -22.34 19.71 8.57
CA ARG A 639 -21.42 18.56 8.75
C ARG A 639 -20.05 18.82 8.12
N THR A 640 -18.97 18.43 8.81
CA THR A 640 -17.60 18.53 8.29
C THR A 640 -17.30 17.43 7.27
N ARG A 641 -16.95 17.80 6.03
CA ARG A 641 -16.65 16.86 4.91
C ARG A 641 -15.21 16.32 4.90
N HIS A 642 -14.48 16.50 5.99
CA HIS A 642 -13.05 16.19 6.09
C HIS A 642 -12.72 14.68 5.96
N GLY A 643 -13.70 13.80 6.22
CA GLY A 643 -13.62 12.36 5.93
C GLY A 643 -13.75 12.06 4.43
N SER A 644 -14.75 12.64 3.75
CA SER A 644 -14.93 12.58 2.29
C SER A 644 -13.68 13.07 1.55
N ALA A 645 -13.11 14.19 2.00
CA ALA A 645 -11.90 14.76 1.43
C ALA A 645 -10.75 13.74 1.41
N TRP A 646 -10.51 13.04 2.52
CA TRP A 646 -9.45 12.05 2.64
C TRP A 646 -9.60 10.90 1.64
N VAL A 647 -10.82 10.38 1.49
CA VAL A 647 -11.14 9.32 0.53
C VAL A 647 -10.90 9.80 -0.90
N LYS A 648 -11.37 11.01 -1.24
CA LYS A 648 -11.16 11.61 -2.57
C LYS A 648 -9.67 11.80 -2.89
N ILE A 649 -8.84 12.21 -1.93
CA ILE A 649 -7.37 12.29 -2.12
C ILE A 649 -6.81 10.90 -2.42
N GLY A 650 -7.18 9.88 -1.65
CA GLY A 650 -6.76 8.49 -1.90
C GLY A 650 -7.16 8.00 -3.28
N MET A 651 -8.38 8.32 -3.73
CA MET A 651 -8.86 7.99 -5.08
C MET A 651 -8.07 8.71 -6.16
N ALA A 652 -7.84 10.03 -6.02
CA ALA A 652 -7.03 10.80 -6.97
C ALA A 652 -5.60 10.22 -7.09
N VAL A 653 -4.99 9.83 -5.97
CA VAL A 653 -3.68 9.17 -5.94
C VAL A 653 -3.71 7.84 -6.69
N ARG A 654 -4.70 6.98 -6.43
CA ARG A 654 -4.78 5.66 -7.07
C ARG A 654 -5.08 5.74 -8.56
N ILE A 655 -5.96 6.64 -8.98
CA ILE A 655 -6.25 6.84 -10.41
C ILE A 655 -5.03 7.46 -11.10
N ALA A 656 -4.33 8.41 -10.49
CA ALA A 656 -3.09 8.95 -11.05
C ALA A 656 -2.01 7.87 -11.22
N GLN A 657 -1.91 6.93 -10.28
CA GLN A 657 -0.99 5.78 -10.35
C GLN A 657 -1.41 4.78 -11.45
N ASP A 658 -2.70 4.48 -11.57
CA ASP A 658 -3.25 3.60 -12.60
C ASP A 658 -2.99 4.16 -14.01
N LEU A 659 -3.14 5.48 -14.18
CA LEU A 659 -2.80 6.21 -15.41
C LEU A 659 -1.29 6.37 -15.66
N GLY A 660 -0.45 5.83 -14.77
CA GLY A 660 1.01 5.89 -14.88
C GLY A 660 1.60 7.30 -14.80
N LEU A 661 0.89 8.26 -14.18
CA LEU A 661 1.32 9.67 -14.16
C LEU A 661 2.58 9.92 -13.33
N MET A 662 2.97 8.97 -12.46
CA MET A 662 4.23 9.00 -11.72
C MET A 662 5.46 8.57 -12.54
N LEU A 663 5.25 8.22 -13.81
CA LEU A 663 6.27 7.78 -14.76
C LEU A 663 6.27 8.70 -15.98
N ASP A 664 7.44 8.91 -16.58
CA ASP A 664 7.55 9.69 -17.81
C ASP A 664 7.31 8.81 -19.05
N THR A 665 6.04 8.50 -19.34
CA THR A 665 5.64 7.55 -20.40
C THR A 665 4.84 8.19 -21.55
N ALA A 666 4.45 9.46 -21.41
CA ALA A 666 3.52 10.13 -22.31
C ALA A 666 4.16 10.70 -23.59
N HIS A 667 5.31 10.19 -24.04
CA HIS A 667 6.09 10.75 -25.16
C HIS A 667 5.35 10.83 -26.51
N HIS A 668 4.21 10.13 -26.64
CA HIS A 668 3.35 10.13 -27.81
C HIS A 668 2.46 11.39 -27.93
N LEU A 669 2.32 12.18 -26.87
CA LEU A 669 1.52 13.41 -26.85
C LEU A 669 2.35 14.64 -27.24
N PRO A 670 1.72 15.76 -27.67
CA PRO A 670 2.40 17.05 -27.75
C PRO A 670 3.02 17.43 -26.40
N TYR A 671 4.17 18.12 -26.41
CA TYR A 671 4.92 18.40 -25.17
C TYR A 671 4.11 19.17 -24.12
N ALA A 672 3.30 20.16 -24.53
CA ALA A 672 2.44 20.89 -23.61
C ALA A 672 1.47 19.97 -22.84
N ASP A 673 0.96 18.92 -23.50
CA ASP A 673 0.09 17.91 -22.88
C ASP A 673 0.90 16.94 -22.00
N GLN A 674 2.15 16.61 -22.37
CA GLN A 674 3.05 15.83 -21.49
C GLN A 674 3.33 16.56 -20.18
N GLU A 675 3.64 17.86 -20.26
CA GLU A 675 3.88 18.71 -19.09
C GLU A 675 2.61 18.94 -18.26
N GLU A 676 1.42 19.05 -18.89
CA GLU A 676 0.14 19.07 -18.17
C GLU A 676 -0.05 17.79 -17.34
N ARG A 677 0.17 16.61 -17.93
CA ARG A 677 0.11 15.33 -17.19
C ARG A 677 1.10 15.29 -16.02
N ARG A 678 2.32 15.80 -16.24
CA ARG A 678 3.38 15.89 -15.23
C ARG A 678 2.95 16.77 -14.05
N ARG A 679 2.38 17.93 -14.33
CA ARG A 679 1.91 18.89 -13.32
C ARG A 679 0.65 18.42 -12.60
N VAL A 680 -0.23 17.66 -13.26
CA VAL A 680 -1.36 16.98 -12.59
C VAL A 680 -0.85 16.02 -11.51
N PHE A 681 0.11 15.14 -11.83
CA PHE A 681 0.69 14.24 -10.84
C PHE A 681 1.32 15.01 -9.68
N TRP A 682 2.18 15.99 -9.99
CA TRP A 682 2.86 16.77 -8.97
C TRP A 682 1.91 17.61 -8.10
N SER A 683 0.77 18.04 -8.64
CA SER A 683 -0.28 18.71 -7.87
C SER A 683 -1.02 17.76 -6.94
N VAL A 684 -1.25 16.50 -7.35
CA VAL A 684 -1.78 15.46 -6.46
C VAL A 684 -0.76 15.08 -5.38
N TYR A 685 0.52 14.99 -5.73
CA TYR A 685 1.61 14.78 -4.78
C TYR A 685 1.69 15.91 -3.76
N LEU A 686 1.61 17.15 -4.22
CA LEU A 686 1.57 18.32 -3.37
C LEU A 686 0.38 18.24 -2.41
N LEU A 687 -0.82 17.97 -2.92
CA LEU A 687 -2.03 17.83 -2.11
C LEU A 687 -1.83 16.77 -1.00
N ASP A 688 -1.35 15.58 -1.36
CA ASP A 688 -1.04 14.48 -0.42
C ASP A 688 -0.05 14.90 0.68
N ARG A 689 1.01 15.64 0.33
CA ARG A 689 1.99 16.15 1.30
C ARG A 689 1.40 17.20 2.24
N LEU A 690 0.65 18.15 1.70
CA LEU A 690 0.10 19.27 2.48
C LEU A 690 -0.98 18.79 3.48
N VAL A 691 -1.90 17.92 3.06
CA VAL A 691 -2.97 17.42 3.96
C VAL A 691 -2.45 16.49 5.06
N SER A 692 -1.25 15.93 4.88
CA SER A 692 -0.57 15.05 5.84
C SER A 692 0.23 15.80 6.91
N CYS A 693 0.18 17.14 6.95
CA CYS A 693 0.76 17.95 8.03
C CYS A 693 -0.07 17.89 9.33
N GLY A 694 -0.27 16.69 9.87
CA GLY A 694 -1.01 16.44 11.11
C GLY A 694 -0.65 15.10 11.74
N ARG A 695 -1.22 14.81 12.93
CA ARG A 695 -0.80 13.65 13.73
C ARG A 695 -1.29 12.30 13.22
N GLY A 696 -2.42 12.24 12.51
CA GLY A 696 -3.15 10.98 12.28
C GLY A 696 -3.21 10.47 10.84
N ARG A 697 -2.58 11.16 9.88
CA ARG A 697 -2.82 10.95 8.45
C ARG A 697 -1.50 10.94 7.66
N PRO A 698 -0.81 9.79 7.55
CA PRO A 698 0.41 9.70 6.75
C PRO A 698 0.09 9.86 5.26
N PRO A 699 1.06 10.34 4.46
CA PRO A 699 0.87 10.48 3.03
C PRO A 699 0.65 9.13 2.33
N ALA A 700 -0.16 9.14 1.27
CA ALA A 700 -0.48 7.95 0.47
C ALA A 700 0.55 7.66 -0.63
N ILE A 701 1.22 8.69 -1.16
CA ILE A 701 2.25 8.53 -2.19
C ILE A 701 3.58 8.18 -1.52
N VAL A 702 4.25 7.13 -2.01
CA VAL A 702 5.59 6.75 -1.58
C VAL A 702 6.61 7.41 -2.51
N ASP A 703 7.54 8.21 -1.96
CA ASP A 703 8.52 8.98 -2.74
C ASP A 703 9.35 8.12 -3.70
N ALA A 704 9.77 6.94 -3.24
CA ALA A 704 10.57 5.99 -4.05
C ALA A 704 9.84 5.43 -5.28
N SER A 705 8.52 5.62 -5.38
CA SER A 705 7.73 5.22 -6.54
C SER A 705 7.57 6.34 -7.57
N CYS A 706 8.09 7.55 -7.29
CA CYS A 706 8.00 8.71 -8.16
C CYS A 706 9.25 8.80 -9.05
N HIS A 707 9.14 8.33 -10.30
CA HIS A 707 10.24 8.41 -11.28
C HIS A 707 10.03 9.54 -12.31
N LEU A 708 9.04 10.39 -12.07
CA LEU A 708 8.69 11.51 -12.94
C LEU A 708 9.68 12.67 -12.79
N GLN A 709 10.00 13.32 -13.91
CA GLN A 709 10.75 14.57 -13.89
C GLN A 709 9.95 15.69 -13.18
N LEU A 710 10.64 16.61 -12.52
CA LEU A 710 10.05 17.82 -11.92
C LEU A 710 9.49 18.75 -13.01
N PRO A 711 8.50 19.60 -12.70
CA PRO A 711 7.92 20.52 -13.67
C PRO A 711 8.95 21.48 -14.29
N CYS A 712 8.79 21.83 -15.56
CA CYS A 712 9.64 22.83 -16.23
C CYS A 712 9.20 24.26 -15.90
N ASP A 713 9.95 25.25 -16.40
CA ASP A 713 9.57 26.67 -16.30
C ASP A 713 8.24 26.96 -17.00
N ASP A 714 7.42 27.88 -16.44
CA ASP A 714 6.08 28.18 -16.96
C ASP A 714 6.12 28.76 -18.38
N LEU A 715 7.11 29.60 -18.72
CA LEU A 715 7.28 30.13 -20.07
C LEU A 715 7.52 29.01 -21.10
N LEU A 716 8.37 28.03 -20.77
CA LEU A 716 8.64 26.89 -21.66
C LEU A 716 7.41 26.01 -21.84
N TRP A 717 6.61 25.85 -20.78
CA TRP A 717 5.35 25.12 -20.84
C TRP A 717 4.35 25.82 -21.77
N GLN A 718 4.19 27.14 -21.62
CA GLN A 718 3.31 27.96 -22.46
C GLN A 718 3.72 27.96 -23.94
N GLU A 719 5.02 27.95 -24.22
CA GLU A 719 5.56 27.86 -25.58
C GLU A 719 5.59 26.42 -26.14
N GLY A 720 5.28 25.42 -25.33
CA GLY A 720 5.33 24.00 -25.70
C GLY A 720 6.74 23.49 -25.99
N GLN A 721 7.78 24.10 -25.39
CA GLN A 721 9.18 23.76 -25.60
C GLN A 721 9.68 22.72 -24.60
N TRP A 722 10.28 21.64 -25.12
CA TRP A 722 10.84 20.58 -24.30
C TRP A 722 12.13 21.00 -23.58
N LYS A 723 12.22 20.70 -22.28
CA LYS A 723 13.44 20.83 -21.47
C LYS A 723 13.53 19.65 -20.51
N LYS A 724 14.70 19.00 -20.44
CA LYS A 724 14.97 17.98 -19.42
C LYS A 724 15.10 18.65 -18.05
N THR A 725 14.40 18.12 -17.06
CA THR A 725 14.45 18.54 -15.66
C THR A 725 14.86 17.36 -14.78
N LEU A 726 15.19 17.65 -13.52
CA LEU A 726 15.60 16.60 -12.57
C LEU A 726 14.39 15.84 -12.03
N THR A 727 14.62 14.63 -11.57
CA THR A 727 13.70 13.87 -10.71
C THR A 727 13.89 14.23 -9.23
N LEU A 728 12.96 13.80 -8.38
CA LEU A 728 13.07 13.99 -6.92
C LEU A 728 14.27 13.22 -6.32
N ASP A 729 14.58 12.05 -6.87
CA ASP A 729 15.72 11.22 -6.44
C ASP A 729 17.07 11.86 -6.81
N GLU A 730 17.22 12.34 -8.05
CA GLU A 730 18.42 13.05 -8.50
C GLU A 730 18.70 14.30 -7.65
N LEU A 731 17.65 14.98 -7.19
CA LEU A 731 17.77 16.14 -6.31
C LEU A 731 18.16 15.75 -4.88
N SER A 732 17.65 14.62 -4.38
CA SER A 732 17.98 14.09 -3.05
C SER A 732 19.43 13.61 -2.95
N ASN A 733 20.04 13.24 -4.07
CA ASN A 733 21.43 12.76 -4.16
C ASN A 733 22.51 13.87 -4.10
N ARG A 734 22.12 15.14 -3.81
CA ARG A 734 23.01 16.28 -3.48
C ARG A 734 24.13 16.57 -4.50
N ALA A 735 24.02 16.06 -5.72
CA ALA A 735 24.96 16.37 -6.79
C ALA A 735 24.91 17.88 -7.12
N LEU A 736 26.01 18.44 -7.61
CA LEU A 736 26.12 19.87 -8.00
C LEU A 736 25.11 20.19 -9.11
N VAL A 737 23.93 20.68 -8.75
CA VAL A 737 22.89 21.13 -9.69
C VAL A 737 22.99 22.65 -9.87
N ASN A 738 22.96 23.11 -11.12
CA ASN A 738 22.90 24.53 -11.44
C ASN A 738 21.53 25.11 -11.03
N PRO A 739 21.46 26.12 -10.14
CA PRO A 739 20.22 26.78 -9.71
C PRO A 739 19.36 27.33 -10.86
N GLU A 740 19.98 27.68 -11.99
CA GLU A 740 19.30 28.26 -13.16
C GLU A 740 18.49 27.22 -13.97
N CYS A 741 18.50 25.94 -13.58
CA CYS A 741 17.89 24.86 -14.35
C CYS A 741 16.45 24.48 -13.95
N GLN A 742 15.84 25.08 -12.92
CA GLN A 742 14.55 24.64 -12.38
C GLN A 742 13.48 25.72 -12.28
N GLY A 743 12.26 25.36 -12.69
CA GLY A 743 11.08 26.23 -12.58
C GLY A 743 10.61 26.44 -11.15
N HIS A 744 9.94 27.55 -10.88
CA HIS A 744 9.47 27.89 -9.53
C HIS A 744 8.50 26.86 -8.95
N PHE A 745 7.69 26.20 -9.78
CA PHE A 745 6.82 25.12 -9.31
C PHE A 745 7.60 23.86 -8.91
N ALA A 746 8.75 23.57 -9.54
CA ALA A 746 9.63 22.49 -9.08
C ALA A 746 10.14 22.73 -7.65
N HIS A 747 10.50 23.98 -7.31
CA HIS A 747 10.88 24.33 -5.93
C HIS A 747 9.74 24.08 -4.93
N VAL A 748 8.48 24.34 -5.31
CA VAL A 748 7.32 24.02 -4.47
C VAL A 748 7.25 22.51 -4.17
N ILE A 749 7.44 21.67 -5.20
CA ILE A 749 7.42 20.20 -5.03
C ILE A 749 8.56 19.71 -4.15
N VAL A 750 9.77 20.22 -4.34
CA VAL A 750 10.92 19.90 -3.50
C VAL A 750 10.67 20.31 -2.05
N MET A 751 10.14 21.51 -1.83
CA MET A 751 9.80 21.95 -0.49
C MET A 751 8.68 21.12 0.15
N ALA A 752 7.70 20.67 -0.63
CA ALA A 752 6.66 19.76 -0.15
C ALA A 752 7.21 18.37 0.23
N TYR A 753 8.23 17.87 -0.48
CA TYR A 753 8.97 16.67 -0.11
C TYR A 753 9.67 16.82 1.25
N ILE A 754 10.45 17.90 1.43
CA ILE A 754 11.15 18.18 2.70
C ILE A 754 10.14 18.39 3.83
N LEU A 755 9.06 19.13 3.57
CA LEU A 755 7.97 19.34 4.52
C LEU A 755 7.32 18.03 4.94
N GLY A 756 7.06 17.12 4.00
CA GLY A 756 6.49 15.80 4.30
C GLY A 756 7.35 15.01 5.29
N ARG A 757 8.68 15.05 5.12
CA ARG A 757 9.63 14.43 6.07
C ARG A 757 9.64 15.15 7.42
N GLY A 758 9.64 16.48 7.42
CA GLY A 758 9.56 17.31 8.63
C GLY A 758 8.29 17.06 9.44
N ALA A 759 7.13 17.01 8.77
CA ALA A 759 5.85 16.72 9.38
C ALA A 759 5.78 15.30 9.94
N GLN A 760 6.25 14.29 9.19
CA GLN A 760 6.36 12.92 9.70
C GLN A 760 7.25 12.84 10.95
N TYR A 761 8.37 13.56 10.96
CA TYR A 761 9.29 13.54 12.09
C TYR A 761 8.77 14.29 13.33
N MET A 762 8.16 15.48 13.14
CA MET A 762 7.76 16.36 14.26
C MET A 762 6.33 16.18 14.72
N LEU A 763 5.40 15.82 13.83
CA LEU A 763 3.97 15.74 14.13
C LEU A 763 3.49 14.31 14.32
N GLN A 764 4.08 13.31 13.65
CA GLN A 764 3.62 11.92 13.76
C GLN A 764 4.40 11.21 14.88
N GLU A 765 3.68 10.74 15.90
CA GLU A 765 4.26 10.02 17.04
C GLU A 765 4.57 8.55 16.70
N PHE A 766 4.08 8.06 15.56
CA PHE A 766 4.32 6.73 14.99
C PHE A 766 5.19 6.83 13.73
N ASN A 767 5.93 5.77 13.37
CA ASN A 767 6.88 5.73 12.24
C ASN A 767 8.20 6.52 12.37
N ILE A 768 8.75 6.59 13.59
CA ILE A 768 10.09 7.16 13.81
C ILE A 768 11.15 6.29 13.14
N ARG A 769 11.75 6.76 12.03
CA ARG A 769 12.79 6.05 11.28
C ARG A 769 14.09 5.90 12.08
N SER A 770 14.47 6.94 12.84
CA SER A 770 15.66 6.97 13.68
C SER A 770 15.34 7.30 15.14
N ARG A 771 15.83 6.49 16.09
CA ARG A 771 15.75 6.77 17.53
C ARG A 771 16.83 7.76 18.01
N CYS A 772 17.68 8.26 17.11
CA CYS A 772 18.71 9.23 17.46
C CYS A 772 18.06 10.55 17.91
N PRO A 773 18.64 11.23 18.93
CA PRO A 773 18.12 12.51 19.38
C PRO A 773 18.34 13.61 18.32
N PRO A 774 17.57 14.71 18.35
CA PRO A 774 17.64 15.77 17.33
C PRO A 774 19.04 16.38 17.09
N TRP A 775 19.89 16.43 18.11
CA TRP A 775 21.25 16.97 18.00
C TRP A 775 22.29 15.97 17.47
N ASP A 776 21.88 14.72 17.25
CA ASP A 776 22.76 13.71 16.64
C ASP A 776 22.88 13.97 15.13
N PRO A 777 24.10 13.99 14.56
CA PRO A 777 24.30 14.17 13.13
C PRO A 777 23.62 13.11 12.24
N SER A 778 23.31 11.94 12.78
CA SER A 778 22.59 10.84 12.11
C SER A 778 21.07 10.90 12.28
N SER A 779 20.55 11.92 12.96
CA SER A 779 19.11 12.08 13.17
C SER A 779 18.39 12.56 11.91
N ASP A 780 17.11 12.23 11.81
CA ASP A 780 16.24 12.78 10.75
C ASP A 780 16.20 14.32 10.84
N PHE A 781 16.30 14.90 12.03
CA PHE A 781 16.40 16.35 12.24
C PHE A 781 17.59 16.93 11.48
N ALA A 782 18.80 16.40 11.70
CA ALA A 782 20.02 16.87 11.05
C ALA A 782 19.99 16.63 9.53
N SER A 783 19.40 15.51 9.09
CA SER A 783 19.22 15.23 7.67
C SER A 783 18.29 16.24 6.99
N ILE A 784 17.14 16.57 7.59
CA ILE A 784 16.18 17.55 7.07
C ILE A 784 16.79 18.94 7.05
N GLU A 785 17.48 19.36 8.12
CA GLU A 785 18.17 20.65 8.18
C GLU A 785 19.25 20.76 7.09
N SER A 786 19.98 19.69 6.84
CA SER A 786 20.97 19.63 5.77
C SER A 786 20.35 19.76 4.37
N ASP A 787 19.15 19.24 4.14
CA ASP A 787 18.44 19.38 2.86
C ASP A 787 17.91 20.82 2.69
N LEU A 788 17.46 21.45 3.79
CA LEU A 788 17.05 22.86 3.80
C LEU A 788 18.22 23.80 3.45
N LEU A 789 19.41 23.57 3.98
CA LEU A 789 20.59 24.36 3.62
C LEU A 789 20.97 24.23 2.13
N HIS A 790 20.76 23.04 1.55
CA HIS A 790 21.04 22.81 0.13
C HIS A 790 20.05 23.58 -0.76
N ILE A 791 18.74 23.47 -0.46
CA ILE A 791 17.70 24.14 -1.24
C ILE A 791 17.70 25.67 -1.05
N GLU A 792 18.17 26.18 0.09
CA GLU A 792 18.34 27.61 0.35
C GLU A 792 19.21 28.30 -0.73
N THR A 793 20.29 27.63 -1.12
CA THR A 793 21.20 28.12 -2.16
C THR A 793 20.53 28.08 -3.54
N GLN A 794 19.83 26.98 -3.85
CA GLN A 794 19.14 26.79 -5.13
C GLN A 794 18.00 27.79 -5.34
N MET A 795 17.24 28.07 -4.28
CA MET A 795 16.14 29.05 -4.32
C MET A 795 16.61 30.50 -4.27
N MET A 796 17.92 30.76 -4.21
CA MET A 796 18.51 32.09 -4.06
C MET A 796 17.92 32.89 -2.89
N MET A 797 17.80 32.26 -1.71
CA MET A 797 17.22 32.88 -0.52
C MET A 797 17.98 34.12 -0.02
N HIS A 798 19.20 34.35 -0.50
CA HIS A 798 20.00 35.56 -0.23
C HIS A 798 19.48 36.81 -0.96
N LYS A 799 18.70 36.67 -2.05
CA LYS A 799 18.05 37.79 -2.74
C LYS A 799 16.82 38.24 -1.97
N SER A 800 16.53 39.53 -1.99
CA SER A 800 15.32 40.03 -1.35
C SER A 800 14.06 39.52 -2.08
N ALA A 801 12.96 39.36 -1.37
CA ALA A 801 11.71 38.93 -2.00
C ALA A 801 11.20 39.96 -3.03
N GLU A 802 11.46 41.25 -2.83
CA GLU A 802 11.19 42.31 -3.81
C GLU A 802 11.96 42.10 -5.11
N GLU A 803 13.27 41.80 -5.03
CA GLU A 803 14.11 41.58 -6.21
C GLU A 803 13.62 40.39 -7.06
N LEU A 804 13.09 39.36 -6.41
CA LEU A 804 12.60 38.14 -7.06
C LEU A 804 11.19 38.27 -7.62
N LEU A 805 10.35 39.08 -6.98
CA LEU A 805 8.98 39.34 -7.43
C LEU A 805 8.93 40.43 -8.52
N ALA A 806 9.89 41.35 -8.54
CA ALA A 806 9.93 42.46 -9.49
C ALA A 806 9.76 42.07 -10.97
N PRO A 807 10.37 40.98 -11.50
CA PRO A 807 10.17 40.55 -12.89
C PRO A 807 8.72 40.18 -13.23
N SER A 808 7.93 39.79 -12.23
CA SER A 808 6.53 39.37 -12.37
C SER A 808 5.55 40.53 -12.13
N ILE A 809 6.05 41.74 -11.86
CA ILE A 809 5.24 42.95 -11.70
C ILE A 809 5.50 43.84 -12.92
N ARG A 810 4.47 44.05 -13.74
CA ARG A 810 4.57 44.87 -14.94
C ARG A 810 4.71 46.34 -14.59
N THR A 811 5.16 47.15 -15.56
CA THR A 811 5.38 48.59 -15.37
C THR A 811 4.13 49.40 -15.02
N ASP A 812 2.95 48.87 -15.32
CA ASP A 812 1.65 49.45 -14.94
C ASP A 812 1.17 49.02 -13.54
N GLY A 813 1.98 48.25 -12.81
CA GLY A 813 1.68 47.70 -11.49
C GLY A 813 0.86 46.42 -11.51
N THR A 814 0.52 45.87 -12.68
CA THR A 814 -0.20 44.59 -12.77
C THR A 814 0.72 43.42 -12.44
N VAL A 815 0.24 42.51 -11.57
CA VAL A 815 1.01 41.37 -11.08
C VAL A 815 0.65 40.11 -11.85
N ASP A 816 1.65 39.37 -12.31
CA ASP A 816 1.46 38.02 -12.84
C ASP A 816 1.28 37.03 -11.68
N HIS A 817 0.02 36.78 -11.33
CA HIS A 817 -0.36 35.92 -10.21
C HIS A 817 0.06 34.45 -10.37
N GLN A 818 0.22 33.97 -11.61
CA GLN A 818 0.64 32.59 -11.88
C GLN A 818 2.15 32.41 -11.65
N ALA A 819 2.95 33.44 -11.96
CA ALA A 819 4.40 33.43 -11.74
C ALA A 819 4.77 33.66 -10.26
N VAL A 820 4.10 34.60 -9.56
CA VAL A 820 4.44 34.94 -8.17
C VAL A 820 4.02 33.87 -7.15
N GLY A 821 2.97 33.10 -7.44
CA GLY A 821 2.43 32.08 -6.53
C GLY A 821 3.47 31.05 -6.09
N PRO A 822 4.10 30.31 -7.03
CA PRO A 822 5.13 29.33 -6.70
C PRO A 822 6.37 29.94 -6.03
N ILE A 823 6.74 31.19 -6.37
CA ILE A 823 7.86 31.92 -5.75
C ILE A 823 7.61 32.18 -4.27
N ILE A 824 6.41 32.67 -3.94
CA ILE A 824 5.99 32.95 -2.55
C ILE A 824 5.80 31.63 -1.80
N PHE A 825 5.06 30.67 -2.38
CA PHE A 825 4.70 29.44 -1.69
C PHE A 825 5.93 28.59 -1.32
N SER A 826 6.89 28.43 -2.24
CA SER A 826 8.13 27.70 -1.94
C SER A 826 8.91 28.31 -0.76
N ARG A 827 8.99 29.65 -0.67
CA ARG A 827 9.64 30.35 0.45
C ARG A 827 8.87 30.22 1.76
N VAL A 828 7.54 30.31 1.69
CA VAL A 828 6.68 30.08 2.86
C VAL A 828 6.88 28.65 3.37
N LEU A 829 6.91 27.64 2.48
CA LEU A 829 7.19 26.25 2.86
C LEU A 829 8.61 26.08 3.44
N PHE A 830 9.60 26.81 2.92
CA PHE A 830 10.96 26.81 3.46
C PHE A 830 10.99 27.28 4.92
N HIS A 831 10.36 28.43 5.20
CA HIS A 831 10.25 28.90 6.58
C HIS A 831 9.39 27.96 7.43
N LEU A 832 8.34 27.35 6.88
CA LEU A 832 7.48 26.41 7.61
C LEU A 832 8.24 25.17 8.07
N CYS A 833 9.11 24.62 7.23
CA CYS A 833 9.95 23.48 7.61
C CYS A 833 10.81 23.82 8.83
N TYR A 834 11.49 24.97 8.82
CA TYR A 834 12.26 25.45 9.97
C TYR A 834 11.37 25.71 11.18
N CYS A 835 10.20 26.33 11.01
CA CYS A 835 9.25 26.57 12.08
C CYS A 835 8.81 25.27 12.73
N LEU A 836 8.40 24.24 11.97
CA LEU A 836 7.98 22.95 12.52
C LEU A 836 9.13 22.22 13.23
N LEU A 837 10.30 22.16 12.58
CA LEU A 837 11.47 21.46 13.09
C LEU A 837 11.97 22.07 14.41
N ASN A 838 11.88 23.40 14.52
CA ASN A 838 12.39 24.17 15.65
C ASN A 838 11.29 24.75 16.56
N HIS A 839 10.03 24.33 16.39
CA HIS A 839 8.93 24.84 17.20
C HIS A 839 9.17 24.41 18.67
N PRO A 840 9.21 25.32 19.66
CA PRO A 840 9.58 24.97 21.03
C PRO A 840 8.73 23.86 21.64
N PHE A 841 7.41 23.92 21.44
CA PHE A 841 6.50 22.83 21.81
C PHE A 841 6.84 21.49 21.13
N LEU A 842 6.89 21.43 19.80
CA LEU A 842 7.12 20.17 19.07
C LEU A 842 8.48 19.56 19.38
N LEU A 843 9.54 20.38 19.44
CA LEU A 843 10.89 19.91 19.73
C LEU A 843 11.00 19.34 21.15
N ARG A 844 10.36 19.98 22.14
CA ARG A 844 10.29 19.44 23.51
C ARG A 844 9.55 18.11 23.56
N ARG A 845 8.40 17.99 22.91
CA ARG A 845 7.66 16.71 22.78
C ARG A 845 8.52 15.62 22.14
N ARG A 846 9.28 15.98 21.10
CA ARG A 846 10.19 15.06 20.42
C ARG A 846 11.30 14.53 21.35
N ILE A 847 11.88 15.41 22.17
CA ILE A 847 12.92 15.07 23.14
C ILE A 847 12.35 14.20 24.28
N GLU A 848 11.14 14.51 24.75
CA GLU A 848 10.42 13.71 25.76
C GLU A 848 10.22 12.26 25.31
N ILE A 849 9.82 12.04 24.05
CA ILE A 849 9.68 10.69 23.46
C ILE A 849 11.02 9.93 23.49
N GLY A 850 12.13 10.64 23.25
CA GLY A 850 13.48 10.08 23.28
C GLY A 850 14.01 9.76 24.68
N LYS A 851 13.31 10.15 25.76
CA LYS A 851 13.68 9.93 27.17
C LYS A 851 15.09 10.40 27.54
N MET A 852 15.61 11.43 26.89
CA MET A 852 16.92 12.02 27.18
C MET A 852 16.80 13.53 27.43
N PRO A 853 17.55 14.10 28.38
CA PRO A 853 17.57 15.55 28.57
C PRO A 853 18.23 16.25 27.37
N GLY A 854 17.57 17.26 26.81
CA GLY A 854 18.08 18.05 25.70
C GLY A 854 19.24 18.97 26.13
N PRO A 855 20.36 19.04 25.38
CA PRO A 855 21.42 20.01 25.66
C PRO A 855 20.89 21.45 25.52
N GLY A 856 21.09 22.29 26.54
CA GLY A 856 20.56 23.66 26.52
C GLY A 856 21.09 24.52 25.36
N SER A 857 22.35 24.33 24.97
CA SER A 857 22.94 25.01 23.80
C SER A 857 22.31 24.61 22.46
N PHE A 858 21.76 23.40 22.38
CA PHE A 858 21.00 22.95 21.21
C PHE A 858 19.59 23.57 21.22
N LEU A 859 18.91 23.55 22.38
CA LEU A 859 17.58 24.15 22.54
C LEU A 859 17.60 25.65 22.24
N ALA A 860 18.53 26.41 22.83
CA ALA A 860 18.67 27.85 22.60
C ALA A 860 18.83 28.20 21.12
N ARG A 861 19.72 27.48 20.41
CA ARG A 861 19.94 27.67 18.97
C ARG A 861 18.72 27.28 18.14
N SER A 862 18.07 26.17 18.46
CA SER A 862 16.87 25.71 17.76
C SER A 862 15.75 26.74 17.93
N PHE A 863 15.45 27.16 19.15
CA PHE A 863 14.39 28.14 19.42
C PHE A 863 14.66 29.49 18.76
N HIS A 864 15.91 29.96 18.77
CA HIS A 864 16.30 31.16 18.03
C HIS A 864 16.07 31.02 16.52
N THR A 865 16.40 29.86 15.95
CA THR A 865 16.16 29.54 14.53
C THR A 865 14.65 29.54 14.24
N GLY A 866 13.84 28.84 15.04
CA GLY A 866 12.38 28.82 14.90
C GLY A 866 11.77 30.22 14.96
N TRP A 867 12.22 31.05 15.91
CA TRP A 867 11.81 32.45 16.04
C TRP A 867 12.17 33.28 14.80
N GLN A 868 13.40 33.17 14.29
CA GLN A 868 13.82 33.94 13.12
C GLN A 868 13.05 33.55 11.86
N HIS A 869 12.80 32.26 11.63
CA HIS A 869 12.03 31.82 10.46
C HIS A 869 10.54 32.17 10.57
N ALA A 870 9.96 32.17 11.77
CA ALA A 870 8.60 32.66 11.99
C ALA A 870 8.46 34.14 11.63
N ARG A 871 9.44 34.96 12.02
CA ARG A 871 9.53 36.39 11.65
C ARG A 871 9.62 36.57 10.14
N ASN A 872 10.60 35.94 9.52
CA ASN A 872 10.84 36.06 8.09
C ASN A 872 9.62 35.62 7.27
N MET A 873 8.88 34.59 7.69
CA MET A 873 7.65 34.15 7.02
C MET A 873 6.53 35.21 7.07
N ILE A 874 6.29 35.79 8.25
CA ILE A 874 5.25 36.80 8.45
C ILE A 874 5.61 38.08 7.67
N GLU A 875 6.87 38.51 7.74
CA GLU A 875 7.40 39.66 7.01
C GLU A 875 7.34 39.45 5.48
N LEU A 876 7.64 38.24 4.99
CA LEU A 876 7.51 37.89 3.57
C LEU A 876 6.06 38.05 3.08
N ILE A 877 5.09 37.58 3.87
CA ILE A 877 3.67 37.68 3.51
C ILE A 877 3.20 39.14 3.58
N ARG A 878 3.64 39.92 4.58
CA ARG A 878 3.41 41.38 4.65
C ARG A 878 3.87 42.07 3.37
N LEU A 879 5.11 41.79 2.98
CA LEU A 879 5.75 42.41 1.83
C LEU A 879 5.03 42.04 0.53
N ALA A 880 4.77 40.76 0.30
CA ALA A 880 4.08 40.29 -0.90
C ALA A 880 2.71 40.97 -1.05
N ARG A 881 1.97 41.12 0.06
CA ARG A 881 0.70 41.87 0.08
C ARG A 881 0.89 43.35 -0.22
N GLY A 882 1.93 43.98 0.33
CA GLY A 882 2.27 45.37 0.05
C GLY A 882 2.59 45.64 -1.41
N LEU A 883 3.10 44.63 -2.13
CA LEU A 883 3.36 44.67 -3.58
C LEU A 883 2.14 44.32 -4.44
N GLY A 884 0.97 44.09 -3.84
CA GLY A 884 -0.24 43.69 -4.57
C GLY A 884 -0.26 42.23 -5.02
N CYS A 885 0.67 41.38 -4.54
CA CYS A 885 0.65 39.96 -4.86
C CYS A 885 -0.49 39.27 -4.13
N VAL A 886 -1.33 38.55 -4.89
CA VAL A 886 -2.40 37.73 -4.35
C VAL A 886 -1.85 36.36 -3.99
N PHE A 887 -2.01 35.99 -2.72
CA PHE A 887 -1.57 34.70 -2.18
C PHE A 887 -2.61 34.21 -1.16
N GLN A 888 -3.60 33.47 -1.67
CA GLN A 888 -4.85 33.17 -0.97
C GLN A 888 -5.11 31.66 -0.86
N SER A 889 -4.06 30.84 -0.73
CA SER A 889 -4.22 29.40 -0.49
C SER A 889 -4.70 29.12 0.93
N SER A 890 -5.64 28.19 1.13
CA SER A 890 -6.02 27.74 2.48
C SER A 890 -4.81 27.25 3.31
N PHE A 891 -3.81 26.64 2.66
CA PHE A 891 -2.61 26.14 3.34
C PHE A 891 -1.69 27.27 3.83
N SER A 892 -1.75 28.48 3.24
CA SER A 892 -0.99 29.60 3.79
C SER A 892 -1.50 30.01 5.18
N GLY A 893 -2.78 29.77 5.46
CA GLY A 893 -3.36 29.92 6.80
C GLY A 893 -2.69 28.99 7.82
N TYR A 894 -2.45 27.73 7.47
CA TYR A 894 -1.69 26.80 8.30
C TYR A 894 -0.27 27.32 8.56
N CYS A 895 0.41 27.77 7.50
CA CYS A 895 1.79 28.27 7.60
C CYS A 895 1.88 29.44 8.59
N ILE A 896 0.99 30.43 8.46
CA ILE A 896 0.93 31.60 9.33
C ILE A 896 0.47 31.26 10.74
N THR A 897 -0.39 30.26 10.91
CA THR A 897 -0.81 29.82 12.25
C THR A 897 0.36 29.20 13.02
N VAL A 898 1.20 28.39 12.37
CA VAL A 898 2.41 27.81 12.99
C VAL A 898 3.46 28.90 13.27
N ALA A 899 3.65 29.88 12.38
CA ALA A 899 4.54 31.00 12.67
C ALA A 899 3.98 31.88 13.81
N GLY A 900 2.68 32.12 13.81
CA GLY A 900 1.95 32.87 14.83
C GLY A 900 1.97 32.17 16.20
N SER A 901 1.95 30.84 16.25
CA SER A 901 2.08 30.10 17.50
C SER A 901 3.48 30.27 18.10
N ILE A 902 4.54 30.31 17.29
CA ILE A 902 5.89 30.65 17.77
C ILE A 902 5.94 32.10 18.26
N ALA A 903 5.29 33.03 17.56
CA ALA A 903 5.20 34.42 18.00
C ALA A 903 4.50 34.55 19.37
N LEU A 904 3.39 33.83 19.54
CA LEU A 904 2.61 33.75 20.77
C LEU A 904 3.48 33.32 21.97
N LEU A 905 4.39 32.35 21.79
CA LEU A 905 5.28 31.90 22.88
C LEU A 905 6.21 33.01 23.41
N HIS A 906 6.47 34.06 22.63
CA HIS A 906 7.39 35.14 22.96
C HIS A 906 6.69 36.42 23.44
N VAL A 907 5.36 36.45 23.44
CA VAL A 907 4.55 37.62 23.84
C VAL A 907 4.81 38.04 25.29
N SER A 908 5.13 37.09 26.17
CA SER A 908 5.48 37.35 27.58
C SER A 908 6.98 37.20 27.88
N SER A 909 7.84 37.27 26.85
CA SER A 909 9.29 37.15 27.04
C SER A 909 9.84 38.25 27.95
N GLN A 910 10.74 37.88 28.86
CA GLN A 910 11.45 38.82 29.74
C GLN A 910 12.66 39.48 29.05
N GLU A 911 13.02 39.03 27.84
CA GLU A 911 14.12 39.60 27.06
C GLU A 911 13.74 40.96 26.47
N LEU A 912 14.62 41.95 26.67
CA LEU A 912 14.36 43.33 26.28
C LEU A 912 14.15 43.45 24.76
N GLY A 913 12.97 43.88 24.34
CA GLY A 913 12.64 44.14 22.94
C GLY A 913 12.01 42.95 22.19
N VAL A 914 11.99 41.74 22.76
CA VAL A 914 11.38 40.56 22.12
C VAL A 914 9.84 40.61 22.18
N ALA A 915 9.28 40.87 23.36
CA ALA A 915 7.82 40.90 23.57
C ALA A 915 7.07 41.91 22.66
N PRO A 916 7.53 43.17 22.47
CA PRO A 916 6.87 44.11 21.55
C PRO A 916 6.86 43.62 20.09
N VAL A 917 7.97 42.99 19.65
CA VAL A 917 8.07 42.42 18.30
C VAL A 917 7.13 41.23 18.16
N ALA A 918 7.07 40.35 19.17
CA ALA A 918 6.16 39.22 19.22
C ALA A 918 4.69 39.64 19.11
N HIS A 919 4.29 40.68 19.84
CA HIS A 919 2.95 41.27 19.74
C HIS A 919 2.63 41.79 18.34
N ALA A 920 3.57 42.50 17.71
CA ALA A 920 3.37 43.04 16.35
C ALA A 920 3.22 41.91 15.31
N LEU A 921 4.04 40.87 15.40
CA LEU A 921 3.96 39.70 14.51
C LEU A 921 2.69 38.89 14.71
N LEU A 922 2.28 38.67 15.96
CA LEU A 922 1.04 37.97 16.27
C LEU A 922 -0.19 38.74 15.75
N SER A 923 -0.21 40.05 15.94
CA SER A 923 -1.27 40.92 15.40
C SER A 923 -1.35 40.86 13.88
N GLU A 924 -0.20 40.82 13.21
CA GLU A 924 -0.15 40.67 11.76
C GLU A 924 -0.61 39.28 11.30
N ALA A 925 -0.15 38.21 11.95
CA ALA A 925 -0.57 36.86 11.64
C ALA A 925 -2.10 36.74 11.72
N ILE A 926 -2.71 37.25 12.80
CA ILE A 926 -4.16 37.27 12.97
C ILE A 926 -4.83 38.11 11.86
N SER A 927 -4.33 39.30 11.56
CA SER A 927 -4.87 40.14 10.49
C SER A 927 -4.84 39.43 9.14
N TYR A 928 -3.75 38.74 8.81
CA TYR A 928 -3.67 37.95 7.58
C TYR A 928 -4.68 36.80 7.57
N LEU A 929 -4.79 36.06 8.68
CA LEU A 929 -5.74 34.96 8.79
C LEU A 929 -7.20 35.45 8.67
N ASP A 930 -7.52 36.64 9.16
CA ASP A 930 -8.84 37.26 8.96
C ASP A 930 -9.13 37.56 7.50
N ASP A 931 -8.16 38.17 6.80
CA ASP A 931 -8.31 38.52 5.39
C ASP A 931 -8.51 37.28 4.51
N ILE A 932 -7.76 36.21 4.77
CA ILE A 932 -7.87 34.94 4.04
C ILE A 932 -9.10 34.13 4.50
N GLY A 933 -9.45 34.21 5.78
CA GLY A 933 -10.62 33.57 6.37
C GLY A 933 -11.93 33.98 5.70
N GLY A 934 -12.00 35.18 5.14
CA GLY A 934 -13.14 35.62 4.31
C GLY A 934 -13.43 34.73 3.11
N TYR A 935 -12.44 33.96 2.62
CA TYR A 935 -12.56 33.03 1.49
C TYR A 935 -12.51 31.56 1.91
N TRP A 936 -11.91 31.26 3.07
CA TRP A 936 -11.68 29.89 3.54
C TRP A 936 -12.11 29.73 4.99
N ASN A 937 -13.22 29.02 5.22
CA ASN A 937 -13.79 28.86 6.55
C ASN A 937 -12.80 28.22 7.55
N ASN A 938 -12.02 27.23 7.12
CA ASN A 938 -11.00 26.62 7.97
C ASN A 938 -9.90 27.62 8.41
N VAL A 939 -9.62 28.66 7.63
CA VAL A 939 -8.66 29.71 8.02
C VAL A 939 -9.28 30.67 9.03
N SER A 940 -10.59 30.95 8.96
CA SER A 940 -11.31 31.67 10.03
C SER A 940 -11.26 30.91 11.36
N THR A 941 -11.35 29.58 11.32
CA THR A 941 -11.13 28.72 12.49
C THR A 941 -9.72 28.90 13.04
N MET A 942 -8.70 28.86 12.19
CA MET A 942 -7.30 29.05 12.59
C MET A 942 -7.08 30.41 13.28
N ALA A 943 -7.64 31.49 12.72
CA ALA A 943 -7.59 32.82 13.33
C ALA A 943 -8.19 32.82 14.74
N SER A 944 -9.34 32.16 14.90
CA SER A 944 -10.05 32.06 16.18
C SER A 944 -9.27 31.24 17.21
N LEU A 945 -8.68 30.11 16.80
CA LEU A 945 -7.83 29.28 17.67
C LEU A 945 -6.59 30.02 18.16
N LEU A 946 -5.93 30.74 17.25
CA LEU A 946 -4.74 31.51 17.58
C LEU A 946 -5.06 32.64 18.56
N ARG A 947 -6.18 33.37 18.36
CA ARG A 947 -6.65 34.39 19.31
C ARG A 947 -6.98 33.80 20.67
N GLN A 948 -7.77 32.72 20.72
CA GLN A 948 -8.18 32.09 21.97
C GLN A 948 -6.97 31.62 22.79
N THR A 949 -5.97 31.06 22.12
CA THR A 949 -4.75 30.59 22.79
C THR A 949 -3.88 31.77 23.25
N ALA A 950 -3.88 32.89 22.51
CA ALA A 950 -3.12 34.09 22.85
C ALA A 950 -3.62 34.76 24.15
N GLU A 951 -4.89 34.63 24.51
CA GLU A 951 -5.46 35.17 25.75
C GLU A 951 -4.76 34.61 27.01
N ASN A 952 -4.21 33.40 26.93
CA ASN A 952 -3.49 32.73 28.02
C ASN A 952 -2.01 32.47 27.67
N ALA A 953 -1.40 33.32 26.84
CA ALA A 953 -0.04 33.11 26.32
C ALA A 953 1.03 32.93 27.42
N ILE A 954 0.82 33.50 28.61
CA ILE A 954 1.77 33.49 29.72
C ILE A 954 2.13 32.06 30.19
N VAL A 955 1.19 31.11 30.10
CA VAL A 955 1.38 29.71 30.51
C VAL A 955 2.41 29.00 29.63
N PHE A 956 2.58 29.46 28.39
CA PHE A 956 3.46 28.82 27.41
C PHE A 956 4.89 29.39 27.40
N ASN A 957 5.18 30.46 28.16
CA ASN A 957 6.45 31.16 28.13
C ASN A 957 7.65 30.24 28.49
N GLU A 958 7.45 29.29 29.42
CA GLU A 958 8.51 28.34 29.80
C GLU A 958 8.93 27.41 28.65
N LEU A 959 8.11 27.22 27.61
CA LEU A 959 8.47 26.39 26.46
C LEU A 959 9.71 26.90 25.74
N CYS A 960 9.94 28.21 25.74
CA CYS A 960 11.11 28.85 25.11
C CYS A 960 12.36 28.87 26.00
N ASN A 961 12.29 28.41 27.25
CA ASN A 961 13.44 28.34 28.15
C ASN A 961 14.47 27.32 27.61
N ASP A 962 15.77 27.59 27.68
CA ASP A 962 16.80 26.65 27.20
C ASP A 962 17.15 25.55 28.21
N GLN A 963 16.56 25.57 29.41
CA GLN A 963 16.80 24.55 30.43
C GLN A 963 16.21 23.18 30.02
N PRO A 964 16.87 22.06 30.37
CA PRO A 964 16.42 20.71 30.02
C PRO A 964 15.06 20.33 30.61
N HIS A 965 14.73 20.89 31.77
CA HIS A 965 13.49 20.63 32.49
C HIS A 965 12.70 21.93 32.66
N ILE A 966 11.41 21.88 32.35
CA ILE A 966 10.45 22.96 32.52
C ILE A 966 9.21 22.42 33.24
N THR A 967 8.32 23.31 33.69
CA THR A 967 7.04 22.89 34.25
C THR A 967 6.21 22.19 33.17
N PRO A 968 5.69 20.97 33.42
CA PRO A 968 4.87 20.27 32.44
C PRO A 968 3.55 21.04 32.22
N LEU A 969 3.14 21.13 30.95
CA LEU A 969 1.84 21.71 30.59
C LEU A 969 0.69 20.84 31.08
N SER A 970 -0.44 21.46 31.40
CA SER A 970 -1.69 20.74 31.63
C SER A 970 -2.18 20.08 30.34
N GLU A 971 -3.06 19.07 30.44
CA GLU A 971 -3.64 18.42 29.26
C GLU A 971 -4.42 19.40 28.36
N ALA A 972 -5.13 20.36 28.96
CA ALA A 972 -5.84 21.40 28.24
C ALA A 972 -4.88 22.31 27.45
N ASP A 973 -3.78 22.72 28.07
CA ASP A 973 -2.76 23.58 27.45
C ASP A 973 -2.00 22.84 26.35
N MET A 974 -1.68 21.55 26.55
CA MET A 974 -1.11 20.70 25.50
C MET A 974 -2.04 20.56 24.30
N ASN A 975 -3.34 20.36 24.54
CA ASN A 975 -4.34 20.28 23.48
C ASN A 975 -4.49 21.62 22.73
N ALA A 976 -4.42 22.75 23.43
CA ALA A 976 -4.41 24.07 22.79
C ALA A 976 -3.22 24.22 21.83
N MET A 977 -2.01 23.82 22.25
CA MET A 977 -0.83 23.87 21.39
C MET A 977 -0.91 22.92 20.20
N TRP A 978 -1.41 21.69 20.38
CA TRP A 978 -1.60 20.76 19.27
C TRP A 978 -2.58 21.30 18.21
N ARG A 979 -3.63 22.01 18.63
CA ARG A 979 -4.59 22.66 17.72
C ARG A 979 -3.97 23.81 16.90
N LEU A 980 -2.80 24.32 17.31
CA LEU A 980 -2.04 25.36 16.60
C LEU A 980 -0.94 24.82 15.68
N VAL A 981 -0.72 23.51 15.63
CA VAL A 981 0.33 22.90 14.77
C VAL A 981 -0.14 21.69 13.93
N ASP A 982 -1.31 21.13 14.21
CA ASP A 982 -1.92 20.01 13.47
C ASP A 982 -2.94 20.52 12.43
N TYR A 983 -2.60 20.47 11.14
CA TYR A 983 -3.43 21.01 10.06
C TYR A 983 -4.79 20.30 9.93
N SER A 984 -4.81 18.98 10.18
CA SER A 984 -6.05 18.21 10.17
C SER A 984 -6.99 18.65 11.28
N THR A 985 -6.45 19.00 12.45
CA THR A 985 -7.26 19.51 13.57
C THR A 985 -7.77 20.91 13.29
N MET A 986 -6.95 21.78 12.70
CA MET A 986 -7.36 23.14 12.31
C MET A 986 -8.46 23.16 11.25
N SER A 987 -8.49 22.14 10.38
CA SER A 987 -9.41 22.08 9.24
C SER A 987 -10.72 21.33 9.51
N ASN A 988 -10.93 20.84 10.74
CA ASN A 988 -12.04 19.94 11.07
C ASN A 988 -12.87 20.43 12.27
N GLU A 989 -13.26 21.72 12.33
CA GLU A 989 -14.02 22.35 13.43
C GLU A 989 -14.91 21.39 14.24
N VAL A 990 -14.49 21.09 15.48
CA VAL A 990 -15.39 20.58 16.52
C VAL A 990 -15.76 21.78 17.39
N ALA A 991 -17.04 22.12 17.44
CA ALA A 991 -17.57 23.29 18.15
C ALA A 991 -16.98 23.41 19.57
N ALA A 992 -16.49 24.61 19.90
CA ALA A 992 -15.99 24.94 21.23
C ALA A 992 -17.12 24.79 22.27
N GLY A 993 -16.97 23.87 23.23
CA GLY A 993 -17.88 23.77 24.38
C GLY A 993 -18.16 22.36 24.93
N ILE A 994 -17.73 21.28 24.26
CA ILE A 994 -17.89 19.92 24.78
C ILE A 994 -16.52 19.43 25.29
N PRO A 995 -16.37 19.10 26.58
CA PRO A 995 -15.14 18.44 27.04
C PRO A 995 -15.00 17.15 26.25
N GLN A 996 -13.83 16.89 25.66
CA GLN A 996 -13.50 15.58 25.12
C GLN A 996 -13.42 14.60 26.29
N THR A 997 -14.58 14.14 26.74
CA THR A 997 -14.69 12.85 27.40
C THR A 997 -14.43 11.79 26.35
N SER A 998 -13.73 10.75 26.76
CA SER A 998 -13.26 9.59 25.99
C SER A 998 -14.38 8.74 25.39
N ASN A 999 -15.21 9.32 24.52
CA ASN A 999 -16.25 8.64 23.74
C ASN A 999 -16.16 9.13 22.28
N HIS A 1000 -15.46 8.38 21.43
CA HIS A 1000 -15.55 8.55 19.98
C HIS A 1000 -16.82 7.87 19.48
N ASP A 1001 -17.88 8.67 19.36
CA ASP A 1001 -19.18 8.28 18.82
C ASP A 1001 -19.05 7.85 17.35
N GLY A 1002 -19.67 6.72 16.97
CA GLY A 1002 -19.62 6.11 15.62
C GLY A 1002 -20.29 6.93 14.50
N SER A 1003 -20.67 8.18 14.77
CA SER A 1003 -21.44 9.05 13.88
C SER A 1003 -20.60 9.72 12.78
N LEU A 1004 -19.30 9.96 13.00
CA LEU A 1004 -18.40 10.59 12.02
C LEU A 1004 -18.15 9.72 10.76
N TRP A 1005 -18.14 8.39 10.92
CA TRP A 1005 -17.95 7.44 9.80
C TRP A 1005 -19.18 7.37 8.90
N LEU A 1006 -20.37 7.25 9.50
CA LEU A 1006 -21.63 7.25 8.75
C LEU A 1006 -21.81 8.55 7.96
N ASN A 1007 -21.41 9.68 8.55
CA ASN A 1007 -21.45 10.99 7.89
C ASN A 1007 -20.54 11.07 6.66
N SER A 1008 -19.35 10.45 6.71
CA SER A 1008 -18.42 10.44 5.57
C SER A 1008 -18.96 9.65 4.37
N TRP A 1009 -19.62 8.51 4.61
CA TRP A 1009 -20.28 7.70 3.56
C TRP A 1009 -21.53 8.40 3.00
N ILE A 1010 -22.32 9.06 3.85
CA ILE A 1010 -23.46 9.88 3.41
C ILE A 1010 -22.97 11.07 2.57
N ASP A 1011 -21.86 11.71 2.94
CA ASP A 1011 -21.25 12.80 2.16
C ASP A 1011 -20.64 12.31 0.82
N LEU A 1012 -20.18 11.05 0.78
CA LEU A 1012 -19.63 10.41 -0.42
C LEU A 1012 -20.71 9.87 -1.37
N PHE A 1013 -21.86 9.38 -0.87
CA PHE A 1013 -22.84 8.66 -1.71
C PHE A 1013 -24.27 9.22 -1.63
N GLY A 1014 -24.53 10.24 -0.81
CA GLY A 1014 -25.86 10.78 -0.54
C GLY A 1014 -26.68 9.89 0.41
N THR A 1015 -27.84 10.39 0.86
CA THR A 1015 -28.85 9.54 1.51
C THR A 1015 -29.44 8.59 0.49
N MET A 1016 -29.40 7.27 0.74
CA MET A 1016 -30.14 6.32 -0.08
C MET A 1016 -31.64 6.63 0.02
N ASP A 1017 -32.23 7.15 -1.05
CA ASP A 1017 -33.67 7.36 -1.15
C ASP A 1017 -34.38 5.99 -1.09
N SER A 1018 -35.19 5.80 -0.06
CA SER A 1018 -36.01 4.60 0.17
C SER A 1018 -37.26 4.55 -0.72
N ARG A 1019 -37.24 5.22 -1.87
CA ARG A 1019 -38.34 5.23 -2.85
C ARG A 1019 -37.78 5.33 -4.27
N THR A 1020 -37.69 4.20 -4.96
CA THR A 1020 -37.88 4.16 -6.42
C THR A 1020 -38.24 2.74 -6.84
N ASP A 1021 -39.34 2.66 -7.57
CA ASP A 1021 -39.99 1.47 -8.09
C ASP A 1021 -39.09 0.66 -9.03
N LEU A 1022 -38.75 -0.57 -8.62
CA LEU A 1022 -38.39 -1.62 -9.56
C LEU A 1022 -39.67 -2.25 -10.10
N THR A 1023 -40.21 -1.65 -11.16
CA THR A 1023 -41.13 -2.34 -12.05
C THR A 1023 -40.36 -3.41 -12.83
N MET A 1024 -40.65 -4.67 -12.52
CA MET A 1024 -40.17 -5.84 -13.26
C MET A 1024 -40.89 -5.94 -14.62
N PRO A 1025 -40.19 -6.04 -15.76
CA PRO A 1025 -40.80 -6.51 -17.00
C PRO A 1025 -40.72 -8.04 -17.07
N GLY A 1026 -41.89 -8.68 -16.97
CA GLY A 1026 -42.33 -9.73 -17.90
C GLY A 1026 -41.66 -11.10 -17.87
N ASP A 1027 -42.39 -12.05 -17.30
CA ASP A 1027 -42.26 -13.51 -17.47
C ASP A 1027 -42.01 -14.00 -18.90
N SER A 1028 -41.13 -15.01 -19.05
CA SER A 1028 -41.49 -16.22 -19.80
C SER A 1028 -40.61 -17.43 -19.42
N ALA A 1029 -41.23 -18.30 -18.62
CA ALA A 1029 -41.19 -19.77 -18.65
C ALA A 1029 -39.89 -20.50 -19.07
N ASN A 1030 -39.27 -21.19 -18.11
CA ASN A 1030 -39.21 -22.67 -18.11
C ASN A 1030 -38.66 -23.15 -16.75
N GLY A 1031 -39.51 -23.85 -16.00
CA GLY A 1031 -39.21 -24.30 -14.65
C GLY A 1031 -38.43 -25.60 -14.59
N PHE A 1032 -37.80 -25.85 -13.43
CA PHE A 1032 -37.65 -27.19 -12.86
C PHE A 1032 -37.63 -27.08 -11.32
N ARG A 1033 -38.30 -28.06 -10.68
CA ARG A 1033 -38.58 -28.16 -9.24
C ARG A 1033 -37.33 -28.51 -8.43
N LEU A 1034 -37.24 -27.92 -7.25
CA LEU A 1034 -36.41 -28.35 -6.12
C LEU A 1034 -37.17 -29.43 -5.34
N ASP A 1035 -36.85 -30.69 -5.60
CA ASP A 1035 -37.02 -31.83 -4.69
C ASP A 1035 -35.82 -32.76 -4.94
N GLU A 1036 -34.65 -32.30 -4.53
CA GLU A 1036 -33.40 -33.05 -4.30
C GLU A 1036 -32.33 -31.99 -4.00
N PHE A 1037 -32.06 -31.72 -2.72
CA PHE A 1037 -30.76 -31.33 -2.13
C PHE A 1037 -30.90 -30.94 -0.66
#